data_AF-A0A4R8R1G9-F1
#
_entry.id   AF-A0A4R8R1G9-F1
#
_cell.length_a   1.000
_cell.length_b   1.000
_cell.length_c   1.000
_cell.angle_alpha   90.00
_cell.angle_beta   90.00
_cell.angle_gamma   90.00
#
_symmetry.space_group_name_H-M   'P 1'
#
loop_
_entity.id
_entity.type
_entity.pdbx_description
1 polymer ?
#
loop_
_entity_poly.entity_id
_entity_poly.type
_entity_poly.pdbx_seq_one_letter_code
_entity_poly.pdbx_strand_id
1 'polypeptide(L)'
;MTTDMMSMTPEQFNKTLDYINERINDDDKELFVAIVALVISVVALLASLLQVAQQYYASAFGFSNCGEKSIGKWAKSTRRQLKPSEFRFEVHFETPVIFLCPPKNTRGPVKDQPIFHIDGSPESLKNTGVELRTPEQAKKNEGAKSEREIKEAVKQRVHTADNELASWVTLLTSLQQMEQDSRAWQRKKYEEKVKLQEPPRDNGRIEQEDVDPILKEVTGSYTLTVAVQRKLRSWDTMPANVKKPYATTTWCHIVEMLALLGVNWVEFNRTNEKYRGEGNGFTVTGEKASDLGIMFTFQVHGGNRFESNRVIPVDEVKELCFGFVPTIYRSKSDERRLNVPNDETRDLSTMNFASKHEIAETLVLIGCNTNTVNYFSEKSTARVTHVFPMAFEIMGMLARTLHIEKSAFRRLPNPTLYRWDTRNFSLPRLFLAYEFQLRKLHVGKSPSNVIKVIARHIEELREPIEQLVPMAESSNSLSLTVTDALHKALDTMDEVLTFKKNQRPGIKKTYTTTSSLNARVCSSKLGQLEPGESVLETRRRELVQAVLRSHIQEVLSGFNTKAEEVVVDVEGANTLASSPSKFAAIDAETPEKKQDKLMEAYFKVVLRKIQKMVLKRQPNAPSGFALRSARRTGLSTRTAMTVEDSDADSDDEMGAPKELKDLDPIDDDGEKIDVLDMNLEVTSEDIWCTLVFRMICWLMLHDFHKRDFQQASKSELFGSRLPVYIA
;
A
#
# COMPACT_ATOMS: atom_id res chain seq x y z
N MET A 1 66.19 14.92 -71.79
CA MET A 1 67.62 15.19 -72.00
C MET A 1 68.19 15.71 -70.70
N THR A 2 69.17 14.96 -70.17
CA THR A 2 70.30 15.40 -69.34
C THR A 2 69.94 16.03 -67.98
N THR A 3 69.99 15.30 -66.86
CA THR A 3 71.19 14.68 -66.26
C THR A 3 72.31 15.71 -66.15
N ASP A 4 72.45 16.35 -64.98
CA ASP A 4 73.72 16.28 -64.28
C ASP A 4 73.59 16.64 -62.80
N MET A 5 74.15 15.75 -62.00
CA MET A 5 74.42 15.91 -60.58
C MET A 5 75.39 17.07 -60.37
N MET A 6 75.06 17.98 -59.46
CA MET A 6 76.09 18.61 -58.63
C MET A 6 75.84 18.19 -57.18
N SER A 7 76.39 17.03 -56.83
CA SER A 7 76.62 16.66 -55.43
C SER A 7 77.62 17.64 -54.85
N MET A 8 77.10 18.66 -54.16
CA MET A 8 77.92 19.60 -53.40
C MET A 8 78.67 18.80 -52.33
N THR A 9 80.00 18.85 -52.34
CA THR A 9 80.78 18.14 -51.31
C THR A 9 80.54 18.80 -49.95
N PRO A 10 80.61 18.06 -48.82
CA PRO A 10 80.42 18.63 -47.48
C PRO A 10 81.34 19.83 -47.22
N GLU A 11 82.55 19.82 -47.79
CA GLU A 11 83.50 20.94 -47.73
C GLU A 11 83.04 22.16 -48.52
N GLN A 12 82.42 21.99 -49.69
CA GLN A 12 81.84 23.09 -50.45
C GLN A 12 80.61 23.67 -49.75
N PHE A 13 79.75 22.84 -49.17
CA PHE A 13 78.60 23.30 -48.38
C PHE A 13 79.04 24.13 -47.17
N ASN A 14 80.04 23.66 -46.42
CA ASN A 14 80.60 24.40 -45.28
C ASN A 14 81.28 25.71 -45.73
N LYS A 15 82.03 25.72 -46.83
CA LYS A 15 82.62 26.95 -47.38
C LYS A 15 81.58 27.98 -47.82
N THR A 16 80.43 27.52 -48.30
CA THR A 16 79.34 28.40 -48.74
C THR A 16 78.56 28.92 -47.53
N LEU A 17 78.40 28.10 -46.48
CA LEU A 17 77.90 28.52 -45.17
C LEU A 17 78.80 29.58 -44.53
N ASP A 18 80.12 29.38 -44.53
CA ASP A 18 81.10 30.32 -43.97
C ASP A 18 81.10 31.64 -44.76
N TYR A 19 81.04 31.59 -46.09
CA TYR A 19 80.95 32.78 -46.96
C TYR A 19 79.64 33.57 -46.78
N ILE A 20 78.53 32.88 -46.51
CA ILE A 20 77.25 33.53 -46.17
C ILE A 20 77.32 34.11 -44.74
N ASN A 21 77.98 33.42 -43.81
CA ASN A 21 78.11 33.85 -42.42
C ASN A 21 79.05 35.07 -42.27
N GLU A 22 80.08 35.22 -43.11
CA GLU A 22 80.97 36.40 -43.16
C GLU A 22 80.35 37.65 -43.81
N ARG A 23 79.30 37.49 -44.63
CA ARG A 23 78.67 38.60 -45.39
C ARG A 23 77.37 39.13 -44.80
N ILE A 24 76.82 38.47 -43.79
CA ILE A 24 75.68 38.98 -43.03
C ILE A 24 76.25 39.86 -41.92
N ASN A 25 75.95 41.16 -41.96
CA ASN A 25 76.26 42.11 -40.89
C ASN A 25 75.76 41.53 -39.56
N ASP A 26 76.56 41.59 -38.48
CA ASP A 26 76.13 41.08 -37.17
C ASP A 26 74.79 41.72 -36.74
N ASP A 27 74.55 42.98 -37.11
CA ASP A 27 73.27 43.70 -36.92
C ASP A 27 72.07 43.01 -37.60
N ASP A 28 72.24 42.42 -38.79
CA ASP A 28 71.18 41.71 -39.51
C ASP A 28 70.89 40.36 -38.84
N LYS A 29 71.92 39.64 -38.36
CA LYS A 29 71.72 38.40 -37.58
C LYS A 29 71.02 38.68 -36.28
N GLU A 30 71.40 39.73 -35.57
CA GLU A 30 70.74 40.17 -34.34
C GLU A 30 69.28 40.56 -34.59
N LEU A 31 69.00 41.26 -35.69
CA LEU A 31 67.63 41.60 -36.09
C LEU A 31 66.78 40.36 -36.42
N PHE A 32 67.33 39.40 -37.19
CA PHE A 32 66.64 38.15 -37.50
C PHE A 32 66.38 37.32 -36.24
N VAL A 33 67.36 37.24 -35.33
CA VAL A 33 67.19 36.55 -34.04
C VAL A 33 66.14 37.24 -33.18
N ALA A 34 66.12 38.59 -33.14
CA ALA A 34 65.12 39.35 -32.40
C ALA A 34 63.70 39.17 -32.96
N ILE A 35 63.54 39.16 -34.29
CA ILE A 35 62.24 38.90 -34.94
C ILE A 35 61.77 37.47 -34.65
N VAL A 36 62.66 36.48 -34.78
CA VAL A 36 62.34 35.08 -34.48
C VAL A 36 61.97 34.90 -33.00
N ALA A 37 62.71 35.53 -32.08
CA ALA A 37 62.41 35.50 -30.66
C ALA A 37 61.06 36.16 -30.34
N LEU A 38 60.72 37.27 -31.00
CA LEU A 38 59.42 37.93 -30.85
C LEU A 38 58.28 37.03 -31.33
N VAL A 39 58.44 36.38 -32.49
CA VAL A 39 57.44 35.45 -33.02
C VAL A 39 57.25 34.26 -32.07
N ILE A 40 58.34 33.66 -31.58
CA ILE A 40 58.29 32.57 -30.60
C ILE A 40 57.58 33.02 -29.32
N SER A 41 57.89 34.22 -28.81
CA SER A 41 57.26 34.78 -27.61
C SER A 41 55.76 35.03 -27.82
N VAL A 42 55.34 35.52 -28.99
CA VAL A 42 53.92 35.75 -29.30
C VAL A 42 53.16 34.42 -29.41
N VAL A 43 53.75 33.41 -30.07
CA VAL A 43 53.17 32.07 -30.16
C VAL A 43 53.08 31.41 -28.79
N ALA A 44 54.12 31.54 -27.96
CA ALA A 44 54.11 31.04 -26.58
C ALA A 44 53.06 31.76 -25.71
N LEU A 45 52.87 33.07 -25.89
CA LEU A 45 51.83 33.84 -25.22
C LEU A 45 50.42 33.39 -25.67
N LEU A 46 50.20 33.17 -26.97
CA LEU A 46 48.93 32.65 -27.47
C LEU A 46 48.65 31.24 -26.95
N ALA A 47 49.66 30.37 -26.94
CA ALA A 47 49.52 29.01 -26.42
C ALA A 47 49.19 29.02 -24.91
N SER A 48 49.85 29.85 -24.12
CA SER A 48 49.56 29.99 -22.69
C SER A 48 48.18 30.60 -22.42
N LEU A 49 47.74 31.59 -23.21
CA LEU A 49 46.38 32.12 -23.13
C LEU A 49 45.32 31.07 -23.47
N LEU A 50 45.55 30.25 -24.50
CA LEU A 50 44.66 29.14 -24.85
C LEU A 50 44.63 28.05 -23.76
N GLN A 51 45.77 27.75 -23.14
CA GLN A 51 45.85 26.82 -22.01
C GLN A 51 45.07 27.32 -20.79
N VAL A 52 45.22 28.60 -20.44
CA VAL A 52 44.45 29.23 -19.34
C VAL A 52 42.97 29.25 -19.67
N ALA A 53 42.60 29.60 -20.91
CA ALA A 53 41.20 29.56 -21.35
C ALA A 53 40.62 28.15 -21.28
N GLN A 54 41.37 27.13 -21.71
CA GLN A 54 40.95 25.73 -21.62
C GLN A 54 40.76 25.28 -20.17
N GLN A 55 41.68 25.62 -19.27
CA GLN A 55 41.56 25.33 -17.83
C GLN A 55 40.35 26.05 -17.21
N TYR A 56 40.12 27.29 -17.63
CA TYR A 56 38.99 28.09 -17.17
C TYR A 56 37.65 27.52 -17.63
N TYR A 57 37.52 27.06 -18.87
CA TYR A 57 36.32 26.35 -19.35
C TYR A 57 36.16 24.96 -18.73
N ALA A 58 37.28 24.25 -18.48
CA ALA A 58 37.28 22.95 -17.81
C ALA A 58 36.91 23.04 -16.32
N SER A 59 36.98 24.23 -15.72
CA SER A 59 36.59 24.46 -14.32
C SER A 59 35.10 24.19 -14.04
N ALA A 60 34.25 24.20 -15.07
CA ALA A 60 32.84 23.83 -15.00
C ALA A 60 32.64 22.30 -14.93
N PHE A 61 33.29 21.65 -13.97
CA PHE A 61 33.20 20.20 -13.75
C PHE A 61 31.74 19.80 -13.47
N GLY A 62 31.28 18.73 -14.14
CA GLY A 62 29.92 18.22 -13.96
C GLY A 62 28.83 18.78 -14.87
N PHE A 63 29.09 19.85 -15.62
CA PHE A 63 28.09 20.42 -16.54
C PHE A 63 27.58 19.40 -17.57
N SER A 64 28.45 18.53 -18.08
CA SER A 64 28.09 17.44 -19.00
C SER A 64 27.15 16.42 -18.38
N ASN A 65 27.23 16.21 -17.06
CA ASN A 65 26.43 15.23 -16.32
C ASN A 65 25.04 15.77 -15.93
N CYS A 66 24.81 17.08 -16.12
CA CYS A 66 23.52 17.74 -15.90
C CYS A 66 22.79 18.05 -17.22
N GLY A 67 23.18 17.39 -18.32
CA GLY A 67 22.56 17.55 -19.63
C GLY A 67 21.21 16.83 -19.75
N GLU A 68 20.51 17.06 -20.86
CA GLU A 68 19.18 16.49 -21.11
C GLU A 68 19.20 14.95 -21.18
N LYS A 69 20.32 14.36 -21.60
CA LYS A 69 20.55 12.90 -21.56
C LYS A 69 20.60 12.33 -20.14
N SER A 70 20.98 13.14 -19.15
CA SER A 70 21.16 12.68 -17.76
C SER A 70 19.95 12.98 -16.89
N ILE A 71 19.34 14.17 -17.01
CA ILE A 71 18.23 14.57 -16.14
C ILE A 71 16.95 14.99 -16.89
N GLY A 72 16.89 14.73 -18.20
CA GLY A 72 15.74 15.08 -19.03
C GLY A 72 15.50 16.59 -19.08
N LYS A 73 14.23 17.01 -19.08
CA LYS A 73 13.83 18.43 -19.19
C LYS A 73 14.30 19.28 -18.00
N TRP A 74 14.75 18.68 -16.91
CA TRP A 74 15.37 19.38 -15.78
C TRP A 74 16.72 20.02 -16.15
N ALA A 75 17.36 19.59 -17.23
CA ALA A 75 18.60 20.20 -17.74
C ALA A 75 18.45 21.68 -18.08
N LYS A 76 17.21 22.15 -18.33
CA LYS A 76 16.91 23.58 -18.53
C LYS A 76 17.18 24.45 -17.30
N SER A 77 17.25 23.83 -16.12
CA SER A 77 17.61 24.50 -14.87
C SER A 77 19.13 24.64 -14.69
N THR A 78 19.93 23.89 -15.45
CA THR A 78 21.39 23.85 -15.31
C THR A 78 22.01 25.17 -15.78
N ARG A 79 22.73 25.86 -14.89
CA ARG A 79 23.38 27.14 -15.16
C ARG A 79 24.82 27.13 -14.68
N ARG A 80 25.69 27.82 -15.41
CA ARG A 80 27.08 28.10 -14.99
C ARG A 80 27.09 29.47 -14.31
N GLN A 81 27.53 29.51 -13.06
CA GLN A 81 27.67 30.75 -12.31
C GLN A 81 29.15 31.03 -12.09
N LEU A 82 29.59 32.24 -12.43
CA LEU A 82 30.96 32.67 -12.16
C LEU A 82 31.12 32.90 -10.64
N LYS A 83 32.18 32.34 -10.05
CA LYS A 83 32.68 32.73 -8.73
C LYS A 83 33.94 33.59 -8.90
N PRO A 84 33.83 34.93 -8.88
CA PRO A 84 34.98 35.82 -9.08
C PRO A 84 36.07 35.64 -8.01
N SER A 85 35.68 35.25 -6.80
CA SER A 85 36.61 35.02 -5.67
C SER A 85 37.57 33.86 -5.89
N GLU A 86 37.18 32.87 -6.68
CA GLU A 86 37.94 31.63 -6.92
C GLU A 86 38.36 31.48 -8.40
N PHE A 87 38.06 32.48 -9.24
CA PHE A 87 38.30 32.47 -10.69
C PHE A 87 37.84 31.18 -11.40
N ARG A 88 36.68 30.63 -11.00
CA ARG A 88 36.11 29.41 -11.61
C ARG A 88 34.60 29.47 -11.81
N PHE A 89 34.08 28.57 -12.64
CA PHE A 89 32.64 28.37 -12.79
C PHE A 89 32.12 27.32 -11.81
N GLU A 90 31.03 27.65 -11.13
CA GLU A 90 30.23 26.68 -10.39
C GLU A 90 29.02 26.27 -11.23
N VAL A 91 28.71 24.98 -11.24
CA VAL A 91 27.54 24.43 -11.95
C VAL A 91 26.40 24.29 -10.96
N HIS A 92 25.33 25.06 -11.18
CA HIS A 92 24.09 24.95 -10.44
C HIS A 92 23.04 24.20 -11.25
N PHE A 93 22.23 23.38 -10.59
CA PHE A 93 21.14 22.62 -11.19
C PHE A 93 20.03 22.37 -10.17
N GLU A 94 18.82 22.08 -10.64
CA GLU A 94 17.70 21.69 -9.78
C GLU A 94 17.55 20.16 -9.71
N THR A 95 17.20 19.66 -8.53
CA THR A 95 16.85 18.25 -8.30
C THR A 95 15.52 18.16 -7.58
N PRO A 96 14.74 17.07 -7.78
CA PRO A 96 13.47 16.94 -7.09
C PRO A 96 13.64 16.48 -5.64
N VAL A 97 12.85 17.08 -4.77
CA VAL A 97 12.50 16.54 -3.46
C VAL A 97 11.12 15.93 -3.59
N ILE A 98 11.03 14.60 -3.45
CA ILE A 98 9.81 13.83 -3.70
C ILE A 98 9.24 13.36 -2.37
N PHE A 99 7.95 13.59 -2.12
CA PHE A 99 7.29 13.23 -0.87
C PHE A 99 5.80 12.98 -1.10
N LEU A 100 5.14 12.29 -0.16
CA LEU A 100 3.69 12.08 -0.21
C LEU A 100 2.98 13.02 0.76
N CYS A 101 1.93 13.67 0.30
CA CYS A 101 1.12 14.57 1.12
C CYS A 101 -0.35 14.58 0.68
N PRO A 102 -1.25 15.20 1.48
CA PRO A 102 -2.59 15.49 1.01
C PRO A 102 -2.59 16.41 -0.22
N PRO A 103 -3.56 16.28 -1.15
CA PRO A 103 -3.64 17.12 -2.36
C PRO A 103 -3.85 18.62 -2.10
N LYS A 104 -4.27 19.00 -0.89
CA LYS A 104 -4.47 20.39 -0.47
C LYS A 104 -3.31 20.93 0.37
N ASN A 105 -2.20 20.20 0.45
CA ASN A 105 -1.08 20.57 1.29
C ASN A 105 -0.31 21.76 0.70
N THR A 106 -0.05 22.76 1.53
CA THR A 106 0.69 23.97 1.15
C THR A 106 2.09 24.06 1.78
N ARG A 107 2.43 23.14 2.68
CA ARG A 107 3.71 23.14 3.41
C ARG A 107 4.58 21.98 2.96
N GLY A 108 5.70 22.28 2.32
CA GLY A 108 6.64 21.29 1.80
C GLY A 108 7.95 21.22 2.58
N PRO A 109 8.78 20.18 2.37
CA PRO A 109 10.11 20.06 2.98
C PRO A 109 11.09 21.19 2.60
N VAL A 110 10.94 21.77 1.40
CA VAL A 110 11.76 22.88 0.92
C VAL A 110 11.02 24.19 1.17
N LYS A 111 11.63 25.07 1.99
CA LYS A 111 11.07 26.39 2.30
C LYS A 111 10.99 27.25 1.04
N ASP A 112 9.92 28.03 0.93
CA ASP A 112 9.71 29.03 -0.11
C ASP A 112 9.72 28.50 -1.57
N GLN A 113 9.50 27.19 -1.75
CA GLN A 113 9.41 26.56 -3.06
C GLN A 113 7.99 26.03 -3.33
N PRO A 114 7.46 26.21 -4.55
CA PRO A 114 6.13 25.71 -4.91
C PRO A 114 6.08 24.18 -4.89
N ILE A 115 4.94 23.64 -4.47
CA ILE A 115 4.67 22.21 -4.46
C ILE A 115 3.94 21.85 -5.75
N PHE A 116 4.49 20.90 -6.50
CA PHE A 116 3.87 20.37 -7.71
C PHE A 116 3.29 18.99 -7.41
N HIS A 117 1.96 18.86 -7.44
CA HIS A 117 1.27 17.59 -7.24
C HIS A 117 1.25 16.77 -8.54
N ILE A 118 1.50 15.47 -8.42
CA ILE A 118 1.46 14.52 -9.53
C ILE A 118 0.02 14.03 -9.68
N ASP A 119 -0.62 14.38 -10.79
CA ASP A 119 -2.00 13.98 -11.13
C ASP A 119 -2.18 13.45 -12.56
N GLY A 120 -1.08 13.31 -13.33
CA GLY A 120 -1.11 12.86 -14.73
C GLY A 120 -1.64 13.89 -15.74
N SER A 121 -2.01 15.09 -15.31
CA SER A 121 -2.47 16.17 -16.20
C SER A 121 -1.33 16.73 -17.06
N PRO A 122 -1.64 17.36 -18.23
CA PRO A 122 -0.62 18.04 -19.04
C PRO A 122 0.15 19.12 -18.27
N GLU A 123 -0.49 19.80 -17.33
CA GLU A 123 0.13 20.80 -16.46
C GLU A 123 1.11 20.16 -15.48
N SER A 124 0.70 19.08 -14.81
CA SER A 124 1.55 18.30 -13.91
C SER A 124 2.79 17.75 -14.62
N LEU A 125 2.65 17.23 -15.84
CA LEU A 125 3.77 16.76 -16.67
C LEU A 125 4.79 17.88 -16.94
N LYS A 126 4.30 19.06 -17.34
CA LYS A 126 5.14 20.23 -17.61
C LYS A 126 5.87 20.70 -16.34
N ASN A 127 5.16 20.78 -15.22
CA ASN A 127 5.69 21.29 -13.96
C ASN A 127 6.77 20.37 -13.36
N THR A 128 6.56 19.05 -13.49
CA THR A 128 7.51 18.01 -13.02
C THR A 128 8.61 17.68 -14.03
N GLY A 129 8.65 18.35 -15.19
CA GLY A 129 9.68 18.14 -16.21
C GLY A 129 9.66 16.73 -16.83
N VAL A 130 8.48 16.09 -16.86
CA VAL A 130 8.28 14.75 -17.40
C VAL A 130 7.68 14.83 -18.80
N GLU A 131 8.07 13.89 -19.66
CA GLU A 131 7.45 13.68 -20.97
C GLU A 131 7.02 12.23 -21.10
N LEU A 132 5.71 12.01 -21.20
CA LEU A 132 5.19 10.68 -21.48
C LEU A 132 5.21 10.47 -23.00
N ARG A 133 5.86 9.40 -23.44
CA ARG A 133 5.81 8.97 -24.85
C ARG A 133 4.39 8.51 -25.14
N THR A 134 3.65 9.28 -25.94
CA THR A 134 2.33 8.84 -26.39
C THR A 134 2.47 7.74 -27.45
N PRO A 135 1.52 6.79 -27.55
CA PRO A 135 1.52 5.77 -28.59
C PRO A 135 1.62 6.38 -30.01
N GLU A 136 1.04 7.56 -30.22
CA GLU A 136 1.11 8.30 -31.49
C GLU A 136 2.49 8.87 -31.79
N GLN A 137 3.26 9.25 -30.77
CA GLN A 137 4.65 9.70 -30.92
C GLN A 137 5.61 8.54 -31.18
N ALA A 138 5.35 7.35 -30.59
CA ALA A 138 6.05 6.11 -30.95
C ALA A 138 5.76 5.72 -32.42
N LYS A 139 4.48 5.80 -32.85
CA LYS A 139 4.08 5.60 -34.25
C LYS A 139 4.76 6.55 -35.22
N LYS A 140 4.93 7.83 -34.86
CA LYS A 140 5.56 8.86 -35.71
C LYS A 140 7.08 8.72 -35.80
N ASN A 141 7.75 8.32 -34.72
CA ASN A 141 9.22 8.23 -34.70
C ASN A 141 9.75 6.92 -35.30
N GLU A 142 8.95 5.86 -35.38
CA GLU A 142 9.41 4.54 -35.85
C GLU A 142 8.72 4.02 -37.13
N GLY A 143 7.85 4.81 -37.77
CA GLY A 143 7.30 4.46 -39.09
C GLY A 143 6.50 3.15 -39.16
N ALA A 144 6.04 2.61 -38.02
CA ALA A 144 5.34 1.34 -37.94
C ALA A 144 3.89 1.45 -38.44
N LYS A 145 3.50 0.58 -39.38
CA LYS A 145 2.18 0.57 -40.03
C LYS A 145 1.32 -0.64 -39.65
N SER A 146 1.82 -1.61 -38.87
CA SER A 146 1.10 -2.87 -38.61
C SER A 146 0.85 -3.19 -37.13
N GLU A 147 -0.19 -3.98 -36.87
CA GLU A 147 -0.66 -4.38 -35.54
C GLU A 147 0.32 -5.33 -34.79
N ARG A 148 1.18 -6.04 -35.54
CA ARG A 148 2.28 -6.84 -34.98
C ARG A 148 3.43 -5.96 -34.48
N GLU A 149 3.76 -4.90 -35.21
CA GLU A 149 4.77 -3.90 -34.80
C GLU A 149 4.30 -3.08 -33.59
N ILE A 150 2.99 -2.87 -33.41
CA ILE A 150 2.44 -2.26 -32.18
C ILE A 150 2.71 -3.16 -30.96
N LYS A 151 2.57 -4.48 -31.09
CA LYS A 151 2.95 -5.43 -30.02
C LYS A 151 4.46 -5.44 -29.78
N GLU A 152 5.27 -5.20 -30.80
CA GLU A 152 6.73 -5.05 -30.66
C GLU A 152 7.13 -3.70 -30.06
N ALA A 153 6.49 -2.59 -30.39
CA ALA A 153 6.67 -1.27 -29.78
C ALA A 153 6.20 -1.24 -28.31
N VAL A 154 5.13 -1.99 -27.98
CA VAL A 154 4.69 -2.23 -26.60
C VAL A 154 5.71 -3.11 -25.85
N LYS A 155 6.38 -4.07 -26.53
CA LYS A 155 7.54 -4.79 -25.99
C LYS A 155 8.76 -3.86 -25.81
N GLN A 156 8.98 -2.90 -26.71
CA GLN A 156 10.02 -1.89 -26.63
C GLN A 156 9.76 -0.79 -25.58
N ARG A 157 8.58 -0.75 -24.93
CA ARG A 157 8.36 0.04 -23.70
C ARG A 157 9.38 -0.30 -22.61
N VAL A 158 9.98 -1.49 -22.67
CA VAL A 158 11.14 -1.88 -21.87
C VAL A 158 12.40 -1.35 -22.56
N HIS A 159 12.71 -0.06 -22.39
CA HIS A 159 13.99 0.50 -22.81
C HIS A 159 15.09 -0.01 -21.86
N THR A 160 15.59 -1.21 -22.10
CA THR A 160 16.72 -1.82 -21.37
C THR A 160 18.06 -1.10 -21.60
N ALA A 161 18.13 -0.12 -22.50
CA ALA A 161 19.38 0.50 -22.96
C ALA A 161 19.65 1.93 -22.42
N ASP A 162 18.63 2.67 -21.96
CA ASP A 162 18.81 4.06 -21.49
C ASP A 162 19.16 4.12 -19.99
N ASN A 163 20.27 3.49 -19.60
CA ASN A 163 20.85 3.67 -18.27
C ASN A 163 21.63 5.00 -18.15
N GLU A 164 21.51 5.91 -19.12
CA GLU A 164 22.13 7.24 -19.10
C GLU A 164 21.34 8.23 -18.24
N LEU A 165 20.02 8.09 -18.18
CA LEU A 165 19.15 8.93 -17.36
C LEU A 165 19.34 8.66 -15.86
N ALA A 166 19.08 9.67 -15.04
CA ALA A 166 18.95 9.52 -13.61
C ALA A 166 17.67 8.74 -13.31
N SER A 167 17.77 7.78 -12.39
CA SER A 167 16.70 6.84 -12.09
C SER A 167 15.47 7.52 -11.47
N TRP A 168 15.65 8.65 -10.79
CA TRP A 168 14.51 9.46 -10.32
C TRP A 168 13.66 10.05 -11.45
N VAL A 169 14.22 10.30 -12.64
CA VAL A 169 13.45 10.74 -13.82
C VAL A 169 12.50 9.61 -14.24
N THR A 170 12.99 8.38 -14.25
CA THR A 170 12.22 7.18 -14.53
C THR A 170 11.12 6.97 -13.49
N LEU A 171 11.41 7.22 -12.21
CA LEU A 171 10.41 7.18 -11.14
C LEU A 171 9.30 8.22 -11.37
N LEU A 172 9.65 9.49 -11.62
CA LEU A 172 8.66 10.55 -11.87
C LEU A 172 7.81 10.25 -13.09
N THR A 173 8.42 9.72 -14.15
CA THR A 173 7.73 9.28 -15.36
C THR A 173 6.71 8.18 -15.06
N SER A 174 7.11 7.20 -14.25
CA SER A 174 6.25 6.07 -13.84
C SER A 174 5.08 6.54 -12.96
N LEU A 175 5.31 7.49 -12.05
CA LEU A 175 4.27 8.07 -11.20
C LEU A 175 3.23 8.86 -12.01
N GLN A 176 3.68 9.63 -13.00
CA GLN A 176 2.77 10.34 -13.91
C GLN A 176 1.98 9.38 -14.80
N GLN A 177 2.65 8.36 -15.33
CA GLN A 177 2.00 7.32 -16.12
C GLN A 177 0.93 6.57 -15.31
N MET A 178 1.23 6.23 -14.05
CA MET A 178 0.27 5.62 -13.14
C MET A 178 -1.01 6.46 -13.02
N GLU A 179 -0.90 7.77 -12.74
CA GLU A 179 -2.06 8.64 -12.63
C GLU A 179 -2.85 8.73 -13.94
N GLN A 180 -2.16 8.89 -15.07
CA GLN A 180 -2.80 8.99 -16.38
C GLN A 180 -3.56 7.71 -16.76
N ASP A 181 -2.89 6.55 -16.68
CA ASP A 181 -3.43 5.26 -17.10
C ASP A 181 -4.61 4.85 -16.20
N SER A 182 -4.48 5.03 -14.89
CA SER A 182 -5.55 4.68 -13.93
C SER A 182 -6.78 5.56 -14.07
N ARG A 183 -6.61 6.87 -14.29
CA ARG A 183 -7.75 7.79 -14.50
C ARG A 183 -8.46 7.52 -15.82
N ALA A 184 -7.71 7.26 -16.89
CA ALA A 184 -8.27 6.88 -18.17
C ALA A 184 -9.07 5.57 -18.07
N TRP A 185 -8.54 4.58 -17.34
CA TRP A 185 -9.23 3.32 -17.08
C TRP A 185 -10.52 3.48 -16.27
N GLN A 186 -10.49 4.28 -15.18
CA GLN A 186 -11.70 4.56 -14.40
C GLN A 186 -12.76 5.27 -15.23
N ARG A 187 -12.39 6.28 -16.02
CA ARG A 187 -13.32 6.97 -16.93
C ARG A 187 -13.98 5.98 -17.89
N LYS A 188 -13.19 5.10 -18.52
CA LYS A 188 -13.70 4.07 -19.43
C LYS A 188 -14.74 3.17 -18.76
N LYS A 189 -14.53 2.79 -17.49
CA LYS A 189 -15.50 1.98 -16.72
C LYS A 189 -16.82 2.69 -16.49
N TYR A 190 -16.79 4.00 -16.23
CA TYR A 190 -18.01 4.80 -16.11
C TYR A 190 -18.72 4.97 -17.46
N GLU A 191 -17.99 5.24 -18.53
CA GLU A 191 -18.56 5.31 -19.89
C GLU A 191 -19.21 3.97 -20.31
N GLU A 192 -18.60 2.83 -19.98
CA GLU A 192 -19.18 1.50 -20.17
C GLU A 192 -20.47 1.32 -19.38
N LYS A 193 -20.51 1.77 -18.11
CA LYS A 193 -21.71 1.71 -17.26
C LYS A 193 -22.86 2.55 -17.84
N VAL A 194 -22.57 3.77 -18.30
CA VAL A 194 -23.57 4.66 -18.92
C VAL A 194 -24.10 4.06 -20.23
N LYS A 195 -23.25 3.43 -21.05
CA LYS A 195 -23.67 2.78 -22.30
C LYS A 195 -24.59 1.58 -22.10
N LEU A 196 -24.44 0.86 -20.99
CA LEU A 196 -25.22 -0.34 -20.67
C LEU A 196 -26.59 -0.03 -20.04
N GLN A 197 -26.80 1.20 -19.53
CA GLN A 197 -28.13 1.63 -19.10
C GLN A 197 -28.98 1.92 -20.35
N GLU A 198 -29.94 1.05 -20.65
CA GLU A 198 -30.88 1.28 -21.75
C GLU A 198 -31.63 2.61 -21.53
N PRO A 199 -31.83 3.44 -22.57
CA PRO A 199 -32.69 4.60 -22.42
C PRO A 199 -34.12 4.12 -22.08
N PRO A 200 -34.77 4.69 -21.04
CA PRO A 200 -36.20 4.55 -20.83
C PRO A 200 -36.96 4.70 -22.15
N ARG A 201 -37.94 3.83 -22.40
CA ARG A 201 -38.76 3.80 -23.62
C ARG A 201 -39.60 5.06 -23.89
N ASP A 202 -39.39 6.13 -23.14
CA ASP A 202 -40.15 7.37 -23.25
C ASP A 202 -39.38 8.39 -24.09
N ASN A 203 -40.07 9.06 -25.01
CA ASN A 203 -39.51 9.94 -26.05
C ASN A 203 -38.94 11.28 -25.52
N GLY A 204 -38.45 11.30 -24.29
CA GLY A 204 -37.69 12.42 -23.73
C GLY A 204 -36.22 12.32 -24.12
N ARG A 205 -35.62 13.42 -24.60
CA ARG A 205 -34.16 13.56 -24.67
C ARG A 205 -33.62 13.46 -23.24
N ILE A 206 -33.11 12.30 -22.87
CA ILE A 206 -32.38 12.15 -21.60
C ILE A 206 -30.98 12.67 -21.86
N GLU A 207 -30.59 13.72 -21.13
CA GLU A 207 -29.21 14.16 -21.07
C GLU A 207 -28.39 12.97 -20.55
N GLN A 208 -27.46 12.45 -21.36
CA GLN A 208 -26.51 11.44 -20.90
C GLN A 208 -25.85 11.94 -19.61
N GLU A 209 -25.89 11.15 -18.54
CA GLU A 209 -25.23 11.52 -17.29
C GLU A 209 -23.76 11.87 -17.58
N ASP A 210 -23.40 13.13 -17.34
CA ASP A 210 -22.04 13.58 -17.49
C ASP A 210 -21.16 12.86 -16.46
N VAL A 211 -20.12 12.17 -16.95
CA VAL A 211 -19.19 11.40 -16.14
C VAL A 211 -18.20 12.31 -15.40
N ASP A 212 -17.91 13.50 -15.94
CA ASP A 212 -16.92 14.42 -15.40
C ASP A 212 -17.22 14.93 -13.97
N PRO A 213 -18.46 15.30 -13.57
CA PRO A 213 -18.74 15.70 -12.19
C PRO A 213 -18.49 14.55 -11.19
N ILE A 214 -18.84 13.31 -11.56
CA ILE A 214 -18.61 12.14 -10.71
C ILE A 214 -17.11 11.91 -10.51
N LEU A 215 -16.32 11.92 -11.60
CA LEU A 215 -14.87 11.74 -11.51
C LEU A 215 -14.18 12.87 -10.74
N LYS A 216 -14.72 14.10 -10.82
CA LYS A 216 -14.24 15.25 -10.04
C LYS A 216 -14.54 15.11 -8.55
N GLU A 217 -15.72 14.59 -8.18
CA GLU A 217 -16.08 14.27 -6.80
C GLU A 217 -15.14 13.20 -6.22
N VAL A 218 -14.90 12.12 -6.97
CA VAL A 218 -13.97 11.05 -6.57
C VAL A 218 -12.55 11.58 -6.39
N THR A 219 -12.03 12.35 -7.36
CA THR A 219 -10.71 12.97 -7.26
C THR A 219 -10.62 13.97 -6.09
N GLY A 220 -11.70 14.71 -5.83
CA GLY A 220 -11.79 15.64 -4.70
C GLY A 220 -11.76 14.96 -3.33
N SER A 221 -12.05 13.65 -3.30
CA SER A 221 -12.03 12.80 -2.11
C SER A 221 -10.66 12.17 -1.84
N TYR A 222 -9.68 12.34 -2.74
CA TYR A 222 -8.33 11.83 -2.54
C TYR A 222 -7.66 12.53 -1.36
N THR A 223 -7.09 11.75 -0.45
CA THR A 223 -6.35 12.28 0.69
C THR A 223 -4.84 12.05 0.56
N LEU A 224 -4.39 11.38 -0.49
CA LEU A 224 -2.99 11.08 -0.76
C LEU A 224 -2.60 11.42 -2.20
N THR A 225 -1.50 12.16 -2.38
CA THR A 225 -0.86 12.38 -3.68
C THR A 225 0.66 12.44 -3.52
N VAL A 226 1.39 12.13 -4.59
CA VAL A 226 2.84 12.35 -4.65
C VAL A 226 3.09 13.79 -5.08
N ALA A 227 4.01 14.46 -4.40
CA ALA A 227 4.36 15.83 -4.65
C ALA A 227 5.87 15.99 -4.87
N VAL A 228 6.22 17.00 -5.65
CA VAL A 228 7.60 17.33 -6.01
C VAL A 228 7.86 18.80 -5.70
N GLN A 229 8.98 19.08 -5.03
CA GLN A 229 9.56 20.42 -4.92
C GLN A 229 10.92 20.46 -5.61
N ARG A 230 11.26 21.60 -6.19
CA ARG A 230 12.56 21.83 -6.81
C ARG A 230 13.55 22.28 -5.74
N LYS A 231 14.72 21.66 -5.71
CA LYS A 231 15.82 22.06 -4.82
C LYS A 231 17.04 22.40 -5.66
N LEU A 232 17.50 23.64 -5.54
CA LEU A 232 18.75 24.09 -6.14
C LEU A 232 19.94 23.42 -5.44
N ARG A 233 20.86 22.89 -6.24
CA ARG A 233 22.11 22.27 -5.79
C ARG A 233 23.28 22.79 -6.62
N SER A 234 24.46 22.69 -6.03
CA SER A 234 25.74 22.94 -6.71
C SER A 234 26.48 21.63 -6.91
N TRP A 235 27.13 21.49 -8.06
CA TRP A 235 27.97 20.33 -8.36
C TRP A 235 29.17 20.22 -7.41
N ASP A 236 29.65 21.34 -6.85
CA ASP A 236 30.74 21.34 -5.86
C ASP A 236 30.38 20.55 -4.58
N THR A 237 29.08 20.42 -4.29
CA THR A 237 28.57 19.69 -3.12
C THR A 237 28.24 18.22 -3.41
N MET A 238 28.46 17.76 -4.65
CA MET A 238 28.23 16.37 -5.04
C MET A 238 29.39 15.50 -4.56
N PRO A 239 29.12 14.36 -3.90
CA PRO A 239 30.20 13.46 -3.50
C PRO A 239 30.81 12.77 -4.73
N ALA A 240 32.11 12.45 -4.61
CA ALA A 240 32.94 12.01 -5.75
C ALA A 240 32.49 10.69 -6.39
N ASN A 241 31.80 9.84 -5.64
CA ASN A 241 31.24 8.57 -6.13
C ASN A 241 29.95 8.74 -6.94
N VAL A 242 29.29 9.91 -6.89
CA VAL A 242 28.03 10.16 -7.58
C VAL A 242 28.25 10.94 -8.86
N LYS A 243 28.04 10.26 -9.99
CA LYS A 243 28.25 10.82 -11.33
C LYS A 243 27.03 11.51 -11.94
N LYS A 244 25.85 11.40 -11.32
CA LYS A 244 24.58 11.97 -11.81
C LYS A 244 23.86 12.74 -10.71
N PRO A 245 23.11 13.80 -11.02
CA PRO A 245 22.27 14.48 -10.03
C PRO A 245 21.29 13.51 -9.37
N TYR A 246 21.26 13.49 -8.04
CA TYR A 246 20.36 12.62 -7.26
C TYR A 246 19.15 13.39 -6.73
N ALA A 247 18.01 12.72 -6.62
CA ALA A 247 16.82 13.23 -5.94
C ALA A 247 16.88 12.96 -4.43
N THR A 248 16.07 13.68 -3.66
CA THR A 248 15.96 13.51 -2.20
C THR A 248 14.55 13.09 -1.80
N THR A 249 14.44 12.09 -0.95
CA THR A 249 13.18 11.69 -0.30
C THR A 249 13.50 11.19 1.11
N THR A 250 12.53 10.60 1.80
CA THR A 250 12.72 10.00 3.13
C THR A 250 12.37 8.52 3.11
N TRP A 251 12.81 7.78 4.14
CA TRP A 251 12.50 6.36 4.30
C TRP A 251 11.00 6.05 4.24
N CYS A 252 10.16 6.86 4.90
CA CYS A 252 8.72 6.64 4.84
C CYS A 252 8.18 6.79 3.42
N HIS A 253 8.56 7.88 2.74
CA HIS A 253 8.04 8.19 1.42
C HIS A 253 8.53 7.24 0.33
N ILE A 254 9.77 6.73 0.39
CA ILE A 254 10.22 5.74 -0.60
C ILE A 254 9.42 4.45 -0.48
N VAL A 255 9.20 3.93 0.73
CA VAL A 255 8.39 2.72 0.95
C VAL A 255 6.96 2.92 0.43
N GLU A 256 6.36 4.08 0.73
CA GLU A 256 5.01 4.46 0.29
C GLU A 256 4.92 4.60 -1.24
N MET A 257 5.86 5.30 -1.89
CA MET A 257 5.87 5.47 -3.35
C MET A 257 6.00 4.15 -4.10
N LEU A 258 6.86 3.26 -3.60
CA LEU A 258 7.06 1.94 -4.21
C LEU A 258 5.80 1.08 -4.08
N ALA A 259 5.12 1.12 -2.94
CA ALA A 259 3.83 0.45 -2.77
C ALA A 259 2.76 1.00 -3.73
N LEU A 260 2.68 2.33 -3.92
CA LEU A 260 1.75 2.94 -4.88
C LEU A 260 1.99 2.47 -6.32
N LEU A 261 3.25 2.26 -6.70
CA LEU A 261 3.63 1.75 -8.03
C LEU A 261 3.43 0.23 -8.18
N GLY A 262 3.03 -0.48 -7.10
CA GLY A 262 2.87 -1.93 -7.10
C GLY A 262 4.19 -2.70 -6.99
N VAL A 263 5.23 -2.06 -6.47
CA VAL A 263 6.54 -2.66 -6.19
C VAL A 263 6.53 -3.25 -4.79
N ASN A 264 6.87 -4.53 -4.68
CA ASN A 264 6.88 -5.24 -3.40
C ASN A 264 8.32 -5.53 -3.00
N TRP A 265 8.61 -5.53 -1.69
CA TRP A 265 9.94 -5.83 -1.20
C TRP A 265 10.25 -7.33 -1.35
N VAL A 266 11.40 -7.64 -1.97
CA VAL A 266 11.95 -8.99 -2.11
C VAL A 266 13.05 -9.23 -1.08
N GLU A 267 13.82 -8.18 -0.77
CA GLU A 267 14.80 -8.16 0.31
C GLU A 267 14.70 -6.82 1.04
N PHE A 268 14.55 -6.86 2.36
CA PHE A 268 14.52 -5.67 3.20
C PHE A 268 15.41 -5.89 4.43
N ASN A 269 16.71 -5.67 4.26
CA ASN A 269 17.70 -5.94 5.31
C ASN A 269 18.38 -4.65 5.78
N ARG A 270 17.96 -4.15 6.95
CA ARG A 270 18.52 -2.95 7.56
C ARG A 270 19.94 -3.16 8.12
N THR A 271 20.24 -4.35 8.64
CA THR A 271 21.55 -4.67 9.25
C THR A 271 22.66 -4.65 8.22
N ASN A 272 22.41 -5.22 7.04
CA ASN A 272 23.39 -5.28 5.94
C ASN A 272 23.21 -4.13 4.93
N GLU A 273 22.29 -3.20 5.18
CA GLU A 273 21.96 -2.08 4.30
C GLU A 273 21.66 -2.50 2.85
N LYS A 274 21.00 -3.65 2.67
CA LYS A 274 20.62 -4.21 1.36
C LYS A 274 19.11 -4.18 1.18
N TYR A 275 18.68 -3.57 0.08
CA TYR A 275 17.27 -3.39 -0.22
C TYR A 275 17.00 -3.75 -1.67
N ARG A 276 15.98 -4.58 -1.89
CA ARG A 276 15.55 -5.00 -3.23
C ARG A 276 14.04 -5.07 -3.29
N GLY A 277 13.45 -4.32 -4.21
CA GLY A 277 12.03 -4.32 -4.51
C GLY A 277 11.77 -4.70 -5.96
N GLU A 278 10.70 -5.47 -6.20
CA GLU A 278 10.24 -5.84 -7.53
C GLU A 278 8.71 -5.87 -7.60
N GLY A 279 8.17 -5.38 -8.71
CA GLY A 279 6.75 -5.48 -8.98
C GLY A 279 6.30 -4.54 -10.10
N ASN A 280 5.20 -4.91 -10.76
CA ASN A 280 4.57 -4.11 -11.82
C ASN A 280 5.53 -3.61 -12.93
N GLY A 281 6.55 -4.41 -13.28
CA GLY A 281 7.55 -4.07 -14.31
C GLY A 281 8.73 -3.22 -13.82
N PHE A 282 8.81 -2.94 -12.51
CA PHE A 282 9.87 -2.15 -11.90
C PHE A 282 10.77 -2.99 -11.00
N THR A 283 12.06 -2.64 -10.97
CA THR A 283 13.05 -3.13 -10.01
C THR A 283 13.66 -1.94 -9.30
N VAL A 284 13.83 -2.07 -7.99
CA VAL A 284 14.45 -1.06 -7.15
C VAL A 284 15.53 -1.71 -6.32
N THR A 285 16.74 -1.18 -6.39
CA THR A 285 17.87 -1.62 -5.58
C THR A 285 18.36 -0.48 -4.71
N GLY A 286 18.57 -0.73 -3.42
CA GLY A 286 19.09 0.25 -2.47
C GLY A 286 20.40 -0.23 -1.88
N GLU A 287 21.42 0.63 -1.93
CA GLU A 287 22.77 0.35 -1.45
C GLU A 287 23.33 1.56 -0.71
N LYS A 288 24.36 1.33 0.12
CA LYS A 288 25.07 2.40 0.82
C LYS A 288 25.98 3.16 -0.17
N ALA A 289 25.65 4.43 -0.42
CA ALA A 289 26.52 5.38 -1.08
C ALA A 289 27.40 6.08 -0.03
N SER A 290 28.72 5.96 -0.17
CA SER A 290 29.69 6.70 0.66
C SER A 290 29.34 8.19 0.68
N ASP A 291 29.41 8.80 1.87
CA ASP A 291 29.18 10.22 2.13
C ASP A 291 27.75 10.76 1.96
N LEU A 292 26.81 9.96 1.44
CA LEU A 292 25.38 10.31 1.36
C LEU A 292 24.50 9.49 2.29
N GLY A 293 24.76 8.18 2.41
CA GLY A 293 23.86 7.25 3.10
C GLY A 293 23.23 6.27 2.11
N ILE A 294 21.93 5.99 2.22
CA ILE A 294 21.26 5.01 1.35
C ILE A 294 20.81 5.67 0.04
N MET A 295 21.24 5.09 -1.08
CA MET A 295 20.86 5.52 -2.42
C MET A 295 20.14 4.39 -3.15
N PHE A 296 18.97 4.72 -3.70
CA PHE A 296 18.14 3.82 -4.48
C PHE A 296 18.33 4.05 -5.98
N THR A 297 18.35 2.96 -6.73
CA THR A 297 18.31 2.98 -8.20
C THR A 297 16.98 2.38 -8.64
N PHE A 298 16.19 3.15 -9.39
CA PHE A 298 14.90 2.74 -9.93
C PHE A 298 15.01 2.38 -11.42
N GLN A 299 14.59 1.17 -11.79
CA GLN A 299 14.72 0.66 -13.15
C GLN A 299 13.41 0.04 -13.64
N VAL A 300 13.12 0.20 -14.93
CA VAL A 300 12.01 -0.45 -15.62
C VAL A 300 12.58 -1.68 -16.34
N HIS A 301 12.11 -2.87 -15.97
CA HIS A 301 12.54 -4.14 -16.58
C HIS A 301 11.41 -4.86 -17.32
N GLY A 302 10.16 -4.41 -17.18
CA GLY A 302 8.99 -5.07 -17.75
C GLY A 302 7.84 -4.09 -18.02
N GLY A 303 6.78 -4.61 -18.63
CA GLY A 303 5.55 -3.84 -18.83
C GLY A 303 4.86 -3.53 -17.50
N ASN A 304 4.31 -2.32 -17.38
CA ASN A 304 3.50 -1.89 -16.25
C ASN A 304 2.00 -1.96 -16.60
N ARG A 305 1.17 -2.24 -15.59
CA ARG A 305 -0.29 -2.21 -15.70
C ARG A 305 -0.89 -1.63 -14.43
N PHE A 306 -1.28 -0.36 -14.49
CA PHE A 306 -1.82 0.36 -13.35
C PHE A 306 -3.31 0.13 -13.15
N GLU A 307 -4.19 0.49 -14.10
CA GLU A 307 -5.63 0.10 -14.15
C GLU A 307 -6.26 -0.34 -12.80
N SER A 308 -6.62 -1.62 -12.66
CA SER A 308 -7.17 -2.24 -11.45
C SER A 308 -6.13 -2.50 -10.34
N ASN A 309 -4.83 -2.43 -10.65
CA ASN A 309 -3.73 -2.59 -9.70
C ASN A 309 -3.37 -1.28 -8.99
N ARG A 310 -3.98 -0.15 -9.37
CA ARG A 310 -3.77 1.13 -8.72
C ARG A 310 -4.20 1.05 -7.27
N VAL A 311 -3.25 1.33 -6.38
CA VAL A 311 -3.53 1.44 -4.94
C VAL A 311 -4.54 2.55 -4.69
N ILE A 312 -5.43 2.42 -3.71
CA ILE A 312 -6.38 3.48 -3.40
C ILE A 312 -5.64 4.74 -2.87
N PRO A 313 -5.90 5.95 -3.40
CA PRO A 313 -5.20 7.18 -2.99
C PRO A 313 -5.76 7.79 -1.68
N VAL A 314 -5.79 6.99 -0.61
CA VAL A 314 -6.12 7.43 0.75
C VAL A 314 -4.88 7.45 1.63
N ASP A 315 -4.75 8.42 2.52
CA ASP A 315 -3.54 8.59 3.32
C ASP A 315 -3.31 7.43 4.32
N GLU A 316 -4.37 6.74 4.75
CA GLU A 316 -4.32 5.51 5.56
C GLU A 316 -3.51 4.37 4.91
N VAL A 317 -3.36 4.38 3.58
CA VAL A 317 -2.51 3.41 2.86
C VAL A 317 -1.05 3.49 3.29
N LYS A 318 -0.58 4.65 3.77
CA LYS A 318 0.77 4.79 4.31
C LYS A 318 0.98 3.85 5.48
N GLU A 319 0.03 3.77 6.40
CA GLU A 319 0.09 2.92 7.59
C GLU A 319 0.19 1.44 7.22
N LEU A 320 -0.60 1.01 6.22
CA LEU A 320 -0.58 -0.37 5.74
C LEU A 320 0.80 -0.80 5.21
N CYS A 321 1.56 0.13 4.61
CA CYS A 321 2.89 -0.16 4.10
C CYS A 321 3.88 -0.60 5.21
N PHE A 322 3.61 -0.23 6.46
CA PHE A 322 4.42 -0.54 7.64
C PHE A 322 3.75 -1.55 8.59
N GLY A 323 2.59 -2.10 8.22
CA GLY A 323 1.87 -3.12 8.98
C GLY A 323 0.80 -2.62 9.94
N PHE A 324 0.65 -1.30 10.07
CA PHE A 324 -0.40 -0.69 10.87
C PHE A 324 -1.72 -0.66 10.11
N VAL A 325 -2.81 -1.02 10.80
CA VAL A 325 -4.16 -1.10 10.24
C VAL A 325 -5.12 -0.25 11.07
N PRO A 326 -5.67 0.86 10.55
CA PRO A 326 -6.70 1.63 11.23
C PRO A 326 -8.00 0.83 11.35
N THR A 327 -8.66 0.92 12.51
CA THR A 327 -9.95 0.25 12.73
C THR A 327 -11.14 1.19 12.54
N ILE A 328 -12.34 0.61 12.56
CA ILE A 328 -13.62 1.33 12.61
C ILE A 328 -13.80 2.18 13.87
N TYR A 329 -13.01 1.95 14.93
CA TYR A 329 -13.09 2.72 16.18
C TYR A 329 -12.24 3.99 16.18
N ARG A 330 -11.28 4.12 15.25
CA ARG A 330 -10.46 5.32 15.15
C ARG A 330 -11.27 6.51 14.65
N SER A 331 -10.98 7.71 15.16
CA SER A 331 -11.52 8.96 14.61
C SER A 331 -11.03 9.21 13.18
N LYS A 332 -11.85 9.85 12.33
CA LYS A 332 -11.47 10.23 10.94
C LYS A 332 -10.56 11.46 10.89
N SER A 333 -10.51 12.26 11.96
CA SER A 333 -9.76 13.51 12.04
C SER A 333 -8.48 13.41 12.89
N ASP A 334 -7.98 12.20 13.15
CA ASP A 334 -6.86 12.02 14.07
C ASP A 334 -5.57 12.62 13.49
N GLU A 335 -5.06 13.69 14.10
CA GLU A 335 -3.81 14.36 13.73
C GLU A 335 -2.58 13.56 14.19
N ARG A 336 -2.76 12.49 14.99
CA ARG A 336 -1.69 11.56 15.42
C ARG A 336 -1.01 10.83 14.26
N ARG A 337 -1.50 10.94 13.02
CA ARG A 337 -0.94 10.35 11.76
C ARG A 337 0.54 10.67 11.50
N LEU A 338 1.09 11.71 12.14
CA LEU A 338 2.50 12.10 12.03
C LEU A 338 3.37 11.65 13.21
N ASN A 339 2.76 11.13 14.29
CA ASN A 339 3.48 10.58 15.42
C ASN A 339 3.63 9.09 15.19
N VAL A 340 4.88 8.60 15.26
CA VAL A 340 5.14 7.16 15.41
C VAL A 340 4.24 6.68 16.55
N PRO A 341 3.47 5.58 16.40
CA PRO A 341 2.75 4.94 17.49
C PRO A 341 3.77 4.41 18.53
N ASN A 342 4.52 5.28 19.18
CA ASN A 342 5.43 4.95 20.26
C ASN A 342 4.59 4.79 21.53
N ASP A 343 4.64 3.58 22.08
CA ASP A 343 4.37 3.17 23.47
C ASP A 343 3.00 3.40 24.13
N GLU A 344 2.06 4.17 23.59
CA GLU A 344 0.87 4.59 24.41
C GLU A 344 -0.53 4.43 23.81
N THR A 345 -0.73 3.92 22.59
CA THR A 345 -2.10 3.61 22.13
C THR A 345 -2.54 2.23 22.63
N ARG A 346 -3.02 2.19 23.88
CA ARG A 346 -3.70 1.01 24.47
C ARG A 346 -5.16 0.88 24.02
N ASP A 347 -5.55 1.48 22.90
CA ASP A 347 -6.92 1.51 22.40
C ASP A 347 -7.05 0.69 21.10
N LEU A 348 -8.25 0.14 20.85
CA LEU A 348 -8.54 -0.65 19.64
C LEU A 348 -8.64 0.22 18.37
N SER A 349 -8.01 1.41 18.36
CA SER A 349 -8.03 2.36 17.24
C SER A 349 -7.17 1.88 16.07
N THR A 350 -6.10 1.15 16.36
CA THR A 350 -5.21 0.59 15.34
C THR A 350 -4.61 -0.74 15.76
N MET A 351 -4.48 -1.63 14.79
CA MET A 351 -3.90 -2.95 14.92
C MET A 351 -2.56 -2.99 14.19
N ASN A 352 -1.70 -3.94 14.51
CA ASN A 352 -0.43 -4.12 13.81
C ASN A 352 -0.21 -5.61 13.45
N PHE A 353 0.04 -5.87 12.17
CA PHE A 353 0.25 -7.22 11.62
C PHE A 353 1.61 -7.39 10.93
N ALA A 354 2.57 -6.47 11.13
CA ALA A 354 3.87 -6.52 10.46
C ALA A 354 4.73 -7.74 10.86
N SER A 355 4.59 -8.24 12.09
CA SER A 355 5.34 -9.38 12.59
C SER A 355 4.52 -10.23 13.56
N LYS A 356 4.98 -11.45 13.84
CA LYS A 356 4.35 -12.34 14.84
C LYS A 356 4.21 -11.66 16.21
N HIS A 357 5.21 -10.89 16.62
CA HIS A 357 5.20 -10.16 17.89
C HIS A 357 4.10 -9.09 17.93
N GLU A 358 3.99 -8.26 16.89
CA GLU A 358 2.96 -7.21 16.80
C GLU A 358 1.54 -7.79 16.69
N ILE A 359 1.39 -8.96 16.06
CA ILE A 359 0.11 -9.69 16.09
C ILE A 359 -0.24 -10.14 17.51
N ALA A 360 0.73 -10.67 18.25
CA ALA A 360 0.52 -11.08 19.64
C ALA A 360 0.06 -9.90 20.51
N GLU A 361 0.67 -8.72 20.34
CA GLU A 361 0.24 -7.48 21.01
C GLU A 361 -1.18 -7.05 20.62
N THR A 362 -1.52 -7.13 19.32
CA THR A 362 -2.87 -6.87 18.82
C THR A 362 -3.90 -7.82 19.47
N LEU A 363 -3.56 -9.10 19.65
CA LEU A 363 -4.44 -10.07 20.32
C LEU A 363 -4.61 -9.76 21.81
N VAL A 364 -3.56 -9.29 22.49
CA VAL A 364 -3.64 -8.81 23.87
C VAL A 364 -4.57 -7.60 23.97
N LEU A 365 -4.46 -6.65 23.03
CA LEU A 365 -5.33 -5.48 22.94
C LEU A 365 -6.81 -5.86 22.76
N ILE A 366 -7.09 -6.87 21.92
CA ILE A 366 -8.44 -7.44 21.77
C ILE A 366 -8.91 -8.16 23.05
N GLY A 367 -7.98 -8.56 23.92
CA GLY A 367 -8.25 -9.20 25.20
C GLY A 367 -8.17 -10.73 25.15
N CYS A 368 -7.54 -11.31 24.12
CA CYS A 368 -7.36 -12.76 24.01
C CYS A 368 -6.52 -13.31 25.17
N ASN A 369 -6.80 -14.56 25.54
CA ASN A 369 -6.05 -15.25 26.59
C ASN A 369 -4.59 -15.54 26.17
N THR A 370 -3.74 -15.85 27.15
CA THR A 370 -2.31 -16.13 26.93
C THR A 370 -2.06 -17.31 26.00
N ASN A 371 -2.92 -18.34 26.01
CA ASN A 371 -2.77 -19.51 25.12
C ASN A 371 -2.91 -19.11 23.64
N THR A 372 -3.93 -18.30 23.34
CA THR A 372 -4.19 -17.78 22.00
C THR A 372 -3.08 -16.84 21.53
N VAL A 373 -2.58 -15.97 22.42
CA VAL A 373 -1.46 -15.08 22.13
C VAL A 373 -0.18 -15.88 21.85
N ASN A 374 0.08 -16.95 22.60
CA ASN A 374 1.26 -17.79 22.46
C ASN A 374 1.35 -18.51 21.11
N TYR A 375 0.24 -18.67 20.38
CA TYR A 375 0.25 -19.19 19.01
C TYR A 375 1.08 -18.33 18.06
N PHE A 376 1.26 -17.04 18.37
CA PHE A 376 2.09 -16.11 17.60
C PHE A 376 3.44 -15.81 18.27
N SER A 377 3.91 -16.65 19.21
CA SER A 377 5.29 -16.56 19.67
C SER A 377 6.27 -16.92 18.54
N GLU A 378 7.49 -16.36 18.57
CA GLU A 378 8.50 -16.61 17.52
C GLU A 378 8.78 -18.10 17.30
N LYS A 379 8.83 -18.85 18.41
CA LYS A 379 9.09 -20.30 18.44
C LYS A 379 7.85 -21.16 18.15
N SER A 380 6.66 -20.55 18.06
CA SER A 380 5.42 -21.29 17.83
C SER A 380 5.36 -21.85 16.41
N THR A 381 5.02 -23.14 16.33
CA THR A 381 4.63 -23.87 15.12
C THR A 381 3.13 -24.05 15.02
N ALA A 382 2.35 -23.35 15.85
CA ALA A 382 0.91 -23.44 15.87
C ALA A 382 0.30 -23.02 14.52
N ARG A 383 -0.81 -23.65 14.18
CA ARG A 383 -1.55 -23.34 12.97
C ARG A 383 -2.40 -22.10 13.16
N VAL A 384 -2.26 -21.15 12.24
CA VAL A 384 -2.94 -19.83 12.25
C VAL A 384 -3.68 -19.53 10.95
N THR A 385 -3.81 -20.52 10.08
CA THR A 385 -4.36 -20.40 8.73
C THR A 385 -5.31 -21.58 8.46
N HIS A 386 -6.50 -21.28 7.94
CA HIS A 386 -7.43 -22.25 7.37
C HIS A 386 -7.43 -22.09 5.83
N VAL A 387 -8.56 -21.64 5.28
CA VAL A 387 -8.77 -21.18 3.90
C VAL A 387 -7.90 -19.95 3.60
N PHE A 388 -7.80 -19.03 4.57
CA PHE A 388 -6.87 -17.90 4.54
C PHE A 388 -6.35 -17.59 5.97
N PRO A 389 -5.32 -16.76 6.14
CA PRO A 389 -4.73 -16.48 7.45
C PRO A 389 -5.67 -15.69 8.37
N MET A 390 -5.65 -16.01 9.68
CA MET A 390 -6.43 -15.34 10.73
C MET A 390 -6.26 -13.82 10.74
N ALA A 391 -5.08 -13.31 10.35
CA ALA A 391 -4.82 -11.87 10.26
C ALA A 391 -5.76 -11.15 9.26
N PHE A 392 -6.08 -11.79 8.13
CA PHE A 392 -7.01 -11.21 7.15
C PHE A 392 -8.46 -11.26 7.62
N GLU A 393 -8.83 -12.25 8.41
CA GLU A 393 -10.15 -12.32 9.04
C GLU A 393 -10.33 -11.20 10.08
N ILE A 394 -9.38 -11.02 10.99
CA ILE A 394 -9.41 -9.91 11.96
C ILE A 394 -9.43 -8.56 11.24
N MET A 395 -8.62 -8.42 10.18
CA MET A 395 -8.61 -7.23 9.34
C MET A 395 -9.98 -6.99 8.69
N GLY A 396 -10.60 -7.99 8.06
CA GLY A 396 -11.94 -7.85 7.48
C GLY A 396 -13.01 -7.50 8.53
N MET A 397 -12.87 -8.01 9.76
CA MET A 397 -13.81 -7.73 10.86
C MET A 397 -13.71 -6.32 11.41
N LEU A 398 -12.52 -5.73 11.52
CA LEU A 398 -12.31 -4.46 12.23
C LEU A 398 -11.68 -3.32 11.42
N ALA A 399 -10.98 -3.60 10.31
CA ALA A 399 -10.28 -2.57 9.56
C ALA A 399 -11.25 -1.56 8.97
N ARG A 400 -10.87 -0.29 8.98
CA ARG A 400 -11.63 0.78 8.34
C ARG A 400 -11.82 0.47 6.85
N THR A 401 -12.99 0.81 6.32
CA THR A 401 -13.24 0.78 4.87
C THR A 401 -12.42 1.88 4.20
N LEU A 402 -11.46 1.50 3.34
CA LEU A 402 -10.54 2.42 2.68
C LEU A 402 -10.96 2.77 1.25
N HIS A 403 -11.89 1.99 0.68
CA HIS A 403 -12.52 2.29 -0.60
C HIS A 403 -13.11 3.71 -0.63
N ILE A 404 -12.95 4.41 -1.74
CA ILE A 404 -13.56 5.73 -1.97
C ILE A 404 -14.87 5.49 -2.71
N GLU A 405 -15.99 6.00 -2.18
CA GLU A 405 -17.31 5.91 -2.83
C GLU A 405 -17.22 6.31 -4.32
N LYS A 406 -17.82 5.53 -5.22
CA LYS A 406 -17.75 5.73 -6.69
C LYS A 406 -16.32 5.65 -7.28
N SER A 407 -15.35 5.07 -6.60
CA SER A 407 -14.05 4.76 -7.21
C SER A 407 -14.06 3.35 -7.80
N ALA A 408 -13.25 3.14 -8.85
CA ALA A 408 -13.00 1.80 -9.39
C ALA A 408 -11.80 1.10 -8.71
N PHE A 409 -11.09 1.80 -7.82
CA PHE A 409 -9.85 1.31 -7.22
C PHE A 409 -10.10 0.52 -5.94
N ARG A 410 -9.48 -0.65 -5.85
CA ARG A 410 -9.69 -1.62 -4.76
C ARG A 410 -8.40 -2.11 -4.12
N ARG A 411 -7.25 -1.80 -4.73
CA ARG A 411 -5.97 -2.37 -4.33
C ARG A 411 -5.44 -1.68 -3.07
N LEU A 412 -4.95 -2.47 -2.12
CA LEU A 412 -4.27 -2.00 -0.93
C LEU A 412 -2.88 -2.67 -0.81
N PRO A 413 -1.89 -2.01 -0.17
CA PRO A 413 -0.70 -2.69 0.30
C PRO A 413 -1.07 -3.70 1.39
N ASN A 414 -0.38 -4.84 1.44
CA ASN A 414 -0.62 -5.87 2.43
C ASN A 414 0.10 -5.53 3.76
N PRO A 415 -0.63 -5.24 4.85
CA PRO A 415 -0.03 -4.94 6.15
C PRO A 415 0.43 -6.19 6.91
N THR A 416 0.19 -7.39 6.38
CA THR A 416 0.43 -8.65 7.12
C THR A 416 1.72 -9.34 6.68
N LEU A 417 2.32 -10.12 7.57
CA LEU A 417 3.42 -11.04 7.20
C LEU A 417 2.98 -12.23 6.33
N TYR A 418 1.68 -12.39 6.09
CA TYR A 418 1.12 -13.51 5.35
C TYR A 418 0.80 -13.14 3.91
N ARG A 419 0.88 -14.12 3.00
CA ARG A 419 0.51 -13.92 1.60
C ARG A 419 -1.00 -14.01 1.43
N TRP A 420 -1.54 -13.13 0.59
CA TRP A 420 -2.92 -13.21 0.12
C TRP A 420 -2.98 -13.97 -1.21
N ASP A 421 -3.30 -15.26 -1.17
CA ASP A 421 -3.39 -16.12 -2.36
C ASP A 421 -4.81 -16.69 -2.52
N THR A 422 -5.58 -16.08 -3.42
CA THR A 422 -6.96 -16.46 -3.72
C THR A 422 -7.08 -17.67 -4.65
N ARG A 423 -5.98 -18.32 -5.04
CA ARG A 423 -6.03 -19.54 -5.90
C ARG A 423 -6.73 -20.72 -5.23
N ASN A 424 -6.64 -20.80 -3.91
CA ASN A 424 -7.15 -21.93 -3.14
C ASN A 424 -8.53 -21.66 -2.54
N PHE A 425 -9.11 -20.47 -2.76
CA PHE A 425 -10.41 -20.13 -2.22
C PHE A 425 -11.15 -19.04 -2.98
N SER A 426 -12.48 -19.08 -2.93
CA SER A 426 -13.35 -18.08 -3.56
C SER A 426 -14.15 -17.31 -2.51
N LEU A 427 -13.98 -15.99 -2.45
CA LEU A 427 -14.79 -15.11 -1.60
C LEU A 427 -16.27 -15.05 -2.03
N PRO A 428 -16.62 -15.03 -3.34
CA PRO A 428 -18.00 -15.21 -3.78
C PRO A 428 -18.65 -16.50 -3.25
N ARG A 429 -17.93 -17.63 -3.28
CA ARG A 429 -18.45 -18.88 -2.70
C ARG A 429 -18.60 -18.78 -1.18
N LEU A 430 -17.66 -18.12 -0.50
CA LEU A 430 -17.76 -17.87 0.94
C LEU A 430 -18.97 -17.01 1.33
N PHE A 431 -19.32 -16.02 0.50
CA PHE A 431 -20.50 -15.21 0.65
C PHE A 431 -21.79 -16.04 0.54
N LEU A 432 -21.90 -16.88 -0.49
CA LEU A 432 -23.06 -17.77 -0.68
C LEU A 432 -23.18 -18.82 0.44
N ALA A 433 -22.03 -19.35 0.91
CA ALA A 433 -21.99 -20.25 2.05
C ALA A 433 -22.46 -19.58 3.36
N TYR A 434 -22.09 -18.31 3.56
CA TYR A 434 -22.56 -17.52 4.71
C TYR A 434 -24.07 -17.30 4.64
N GLU A 435 -24.59 -16.89 3.48
CA GLU A 435 -26.02 -16.72 3.26
C GLU A 435 -26.80 -18.01 3.57
N PHE A 436 -26.34 -19.15 3.05
CA PHE A 436 -26.97 -20.44 3.30
C PHE A 436 -27.08 -20.76 4.80
N GLN A 437 -25.98 -20.58 5.56
CA GLN A 437 -25.99 -20.83 6.99
C GLN A 437 -26.84 -19.82 7.77
N LEU A 438 -26.88 -18.56 7.32
CA LEU A 438 -27.69 -17.51 7.94
C LEU A 438 -29.19 -17.80 7.78
N ARG A 439 -29.64 -18.19 6.58
CA ARG A 439 -31.02 -18.61 6.33
C ARG A 439 -31.35 -19.85 7.17
N LYS A 440 -30.47 -20.85 7.18
CA LYS A 440 -30.64 -22.07 7.98
C LYS A 440 -30.78 -21.81 9.48
N LEU A 441 -30.04 -20.84 10.03
CA LEU A 441 -30.09 -20.48 11.45
C LEU A 441 -31.46 -19.93 11.88
N HIS A 442 -32.18 -19.29 10.95
CA HIS A 442 -33.44 -18.58 11.18
C HIS A 442 -34.67 -19.32 10.69
N VAL A 443 -34.54 -20.57 10.20
CA VAL A 443 -35.70 -21.40 9.86
C VAL A 443 -36.59 -21.56 11.11
N GLY A 444 -37.83 -21.06 11.03
CA GLY A 444 -38.80 -21.13 12.12
C GLY A 444 -38.56 -20.16 13.29
N LYS A 445 -37.72 -19.12 13.11
CA LYS A 445 -37.46 -18.08 14.13
C LYS A 445 -37.68 -16.68 13.54
N SER A 446 -38.19 -15.75 14.35
CA SER A 446 -38.27 -14.35 13.93
C SER A 446 -36.87 -13.70 13.93
N PRO A 447 -36.37 -13.21 12.79
CA PRO A 447 -35.06 -12.57 12.71
C PRO A 447 -35.05 -11.24 13.47
N SER A 448 -33.89 -10.88 14.04
CA SER A 448 -33.70 -9.54 14.59
C SER A 448 -33.67 -8.49 13.47
N ASN A 449 -33.88 -7.22 13.80
CA ASN A 449 -33.78 -6.14 12.82
C ASN A 449 -32.38 -6.03 12.19
N VAL A 450 -31.32 -6.36 12.95
CA VAL A 450 -29.94 -6.40 12.42
C VAL A 450 -29.80 -7.51 11.37
N ILE A 451 -30.37 -8.69 11.62
CA ILE A 451 -30.36 -9.79 10.65
C ILE A 451 -31.17 -9.43 9.40
N LYS A 452 -32.34 -8.78 9.54
CA LYS A 452 -33.12 -8.27 8.39
C LYS A 452 -32.29 -7.32 7.52
N VAL A 453 -31.53 -6.40 8.15
CA VAL A 453 -30.63 -5.48 7.43
C VAL A 453 -29.53 -6.24 6.67
N ILE A 454 -28.90 -7.23 7.30
CA ILE A 454 -27.91 -8.08 6.63
C ILE A 454 -28.55 -8.81 5.44
N ALA A 455 -29.73 -9.41 5.64
CA ALA A 455 -30.46 -10.12 4.60
C ALA A 455 -30.75 -9.23 3.39
N ARG A 456 -31.21 -7.98 3.60
CA ARG A 456 -31.43 -7.02 2.51
C ARG A 456 -30.17 -6.72 1.70
N HIS A 457 -29.02 -6.52 2.36
CA HIS A 457 -27.74 -6.35 1.65
C HIS A 457 -27.32 -7.63 0.93
N ILE A 458 -27.63 -8.81 1.48
CA ILE A 458 -27.38 -10.09 0.80
C ILE A 458 -28.20 -10.19 -0.49
N GLU A 459 -29.49 -9.88 -0.44
CA GLU A 459 -30.36 -9.91 -1.63
C GLU A 459 -29.92 -8.89 -2.69
N GLU A 460 -29.50 -7.68 -2.30
CA GLU A 460 -28.93 -6.68 -3.22
C GLU A 460 -27.65 -7.19 -3.93
N LEU A 461 -26.86 -8.04 -3.27
CA LEU A 461 -25.55 -8.50 -3.73
C LEU A 461 -25.55 -9.90 -4.36
N ARG A 462 -26.56 -10.72 -4.09
CA ARG A 462 -26.64 -12.14 -4.46
C ARG A 462 -26.43 -12.37 -5.95
N GLU A 463 -27.33 -11.83 -6.78
CA GLU A 463 -27.34 -12.06 -8.23
C GLU A 463 -26.01 -11.63 -8.89
N PRO A 464 -25.48 -10.42 -8.63
CA PRO A 464 -24.18 -10.03 -9.15
C PRO A 464 -23.02 -10.90 -8.67
N ILE A 465 -23.03 -11.37 -7.41
CA ILE A 465 -21.96 -12.21 -6.85
C ILE A 465 -22.00 -13.62 -7.42
N GLU A 466 -23.18 -14.19 -7.61
CA GLU A 466 -23.35 -15.52 -8.21
C GLU A 466 -22.78 -15.58 -9.63
N GLN A 467 -22.98 -14.51 -10.42
CA GLN A 467 -22.39 -14.36 -11.75
C GLN A 467 -20.85 -14.32 -11.76
N LEU A 468 -20.22 -14.00 -10.63
CA LEU A 468 -18.75 -13.97 -10.50
C LEU A 468 -18.16 -15.36 -10.19
N VAL A 469 -18.96 -16.32 -9.72
CA VAL A 469 -18.48 -17.65 -9.32
C VAL A 469 -17.82 -18.41 -10.49
N PRO A 470 -18.40 -18.44 -11.71
CA PRO A 470 -17.75 -19.08 -12.86
C PRO A 470 -16.51 -18.31 -13.37
N MET A 471 -16.45 -17.00 -13.11
CA MET A 471 -15.40 -16.09 -13.61
C MET A 471 -14.21 -15.93 -12.66
N ALA A 472 -14.26 -16.53 -11.47
CA ALA A 472 -13.23 -16.45 -10.44
C ALA A 472 -11.84 -16.93 -10.90
N GLU A 473 -11.77 -17.68 -12.02
CA GLU A 473 -10.52 -18.18 -12.59
C GLU A 473 -9.82 -17.19 -13.55
N SER A 474 -10.47 -16.12 -14.02
CA SER A 474 -9.90 -15.33 -15.14
C SER A 474 -9.95 -13.79 -15.05
N SER A 475 -10.74 -13.14 -14.18
CA SER A 475 -10.60 -11.68 -14.00
C SER A 475 -11.15 -11.14 -12.67
N ASN A 476 -10.28 -10.47 -11.89
CA ASN A 476 -10.60 -9.82 -10.61
C ASN A 476 -11.48 -8.55 -10.72
N SER A 477 -12.08 -8.26 -11.87
CA SER A 477 -12.80 -6.99 -12.05
C SER A 477 -14.24 -7.07 -11.56
N LEU A 478 -14.48 -6.62 -10.34
CA LEU A 478 -15.82 -6.28 -9.87
C LEU A 478 -16.40 -5.16 -10.74
N SER A 479 -17.71 -5.21 -10.99
CA SER A 479 -18.42 -4.08 -11.60
C SER A 479 -18.49 -2.92 -10.61
N LEU A 480 -18.71 -1.70 -11.13
CA LEU A 480 -18.90 -0.52 -10.28
C LEU A 480 -20.13 -0.69 -9.38
N THR A 481 -21.21 -1.31 -9.88
CA THR A 481 -22.44 -1.54 -9.12
C THR A 481 -22.21 -2.44 -7.90
N VAL A 482 -21.47 -3.53 -8.07
CA VAL A 482 -21.13 -4.44 -6.95
C VAL A 482 -20.19 -3.75 -5.97
N THR A 483 -19.25 -2.96 -6.47
CA THR A 483 -18.31 -2.21 -5.63
C THR A 483 -19.04 -1.19 -4.76
N ASP A 484 -19.99 -0.43 -5.34
CA ASP A 484 -20.82 0.54 -4.62
C ASP A 484 -21.73 -0.15 -3.58
N ALA A 485 -22.34 -1.29 -3.94
CA ALA A 485 -23.20 -2.06 -3.03
C ALA A 485 -22.41 -2.65 -1.84
N LEU A 486 -21.20 -3.20 -2.10
CA LEU A 486 -20.30 -3.67 -1.04
C LEU A 486 -19.89 -2.54 -0.10
N HIS A 487 -19.59 -1.35 -0.64
CA HIS A 487 -19.25 -0.17 0.17
C HIS A 487 -20.42 0.24 1.07
N LYS A 488 -21.64 0.32 0.52
CA LYS A 488 -22.87 0.63 1.27
C LYS A 488 -23.16 -0.39 2.37
N ALA A 489 -22.94 -1.69 2.09
CA ALA A 489 -23.08 -2.75 3.08
C ALA A 489 -22.08 -2.54 4.24
N LEU A 490 -20.81 -2.25 3.94
CA LEU A 490 -19.79 -1.99 4.96
C LEU A 490 -20.12 -0.75 5.80
N ASP A 491 -20.56 0.34 5.19
CA ASP A 491 -20.98 1.54 5.94
C ASP A 491 -22.10 1.22 6.92
N THR A 492 -23.08 0.42 6.50
CA THR A 492 -24.18 0.00 7.37
C THR A 492 -23.68 -0.89 8.51
N MET A 493 -22.79 -1.85 8.22
CA MET A 493 -22.23 -2.72 9.25
C MET A 493 -21.34 -1.95 10.24
N ASP A 494 -20.60 -0.94 9.77
CA ASP A 494 -19.80 -0.05 10.62
C ASP A 494 -20.69 0.71 11.60
N GLU A 495 -21.86 1.20 11.18
CA GLU A 495 -22.84 1.85 12.05
C GLU A 495 -23.38 0.90 13.14
N VAL A 496 -23.69 -0.35 12.77
CA VAL A 496 -24.13 -1.39 13.72
C VAL A 496 -23.03 -1.73 14.75
N LEU A 497 -21.78 -1.84 14.31
CA LEU A 497 -20.64 -2.21 15.17
C LEU A 497 -20.12 -1.08 16.05
N THR A 498 -20.33 0.18 15.67
CA THR A 498 -19.77 1.34 16.39
C THR A 498 -20.81 2.15 17.15
N PHE A 499 -22.10 2.01 16.85
CA PHE A 499 -23.15 2.94 17.30
C PHE A 499 -22.97 4.37 16.78
N LYS A 500 -22.03 4.63 15.85
CA LYS A 500 -21.75 5.96 15.31
C LYS A 500 -22.37 6.06 13.93
N LYS A 501 -23.23 7.06 13.70
CA LYS A 501 -23.63 7.41 12.33
C LYS A 501 -22.39 7.80 11.55
N ASN A 502 -22.21 7.26 10.36
CA ASN A 502 -21.18 7.73 9.44
C ASN A 502 -21.58 9.13 8.94
N GLN A 503 -21.41 10.18 9.76
CA GLN A 503 -21.58 11.56 9.29
C GLN A 503 -20.51 11.83 8.23
N ARG A 504 -20.96 11.97 6.97
CA ARG A 504 -20.15 12.46 5.85
C ARG A 504 -19.55 13.84 6.23
N PRO A 505 -18.32 14.17 5.79
CA PRO A 505 -17.67 15.42 6.15
C PRO A 505 -18.40 16.59 5.51
N GLY A 506 -19.09 17.38 6.34
CA GLY A 506 -19.90 18.48 5.86
C GLY A 506 -20.11 19.62 6.84
N ILE A 507 -19.34 19.77 7.93
CA ILE A 507 -19.26 21.03 8.68
C ILE A 507 -17.80 21.26 9.10
N LYS A 508 -17.20 22.33 8.58
CA LYS A 508 -15.96 22.91 9.12
C LYS A 508 -16.25 23.38 10.54
N LYS A 509 -15.72 22.69 11.56
CA LYS A 509 -15.51 23.34 12.85
C LYS A 509 -14.22 24.15 12.74
N THR A 510 -14.38 25.47 12.62
CA THR A 510 -13.27 26.42 12.69
C THR A 510 -12.67 26.35 14.08
N TYR A 511 -11.47 25.79 14.21
CA TYR A 511 -10.65 25.97 15.41
C TYR A 511 -9.46 26.85 15.02
N THR A 512 -9.44 28.03 15.63
CA THR A 512 -8.33 28.98 15.59
C THR A 512 -7.12 28.34 16.26
N THR A 513 -6.04 28.22 15.50
CA THR A 513 -4.74 27.77 16.00
C THR A 513 -4.14 28.83 16.92
N THR A 514 -4.14 28.57 18.22
CA THR A 514 -3.13 29.15 19.11
C THR A 514 -2.34 28.00 19.72
N SER A 515 -1.03 28.02 19.45
CA SER A 515 -0.07 27.13 20.07
C SER A 515 -0.10 27.32 21.58
N SER A 516 -0.14 26.24 22.35
CA SER A 516 0.53 26.24 23.65
C SER A 516 1.05 24.85 23.98
N LEU A 517 2.38 24.76 23.95
CA LEU A 517 3.11 23.91 24.88
C LEU A 517 2.66 24.29 26.29
N ASN A 518 2.04 23.34 27.00
CA ASN A 518 2.04 23.17 28.47
C ASN A 518 0.72 22.53 28.93
N ALA A 519 0.70 21.20 29.00
CA ALA A 519 -0.20 20.48 29.91
C ALA A 519 0.34 19.06 30.17
N ARG A 520 1.55 18.98 30.75
CA ARG A 520 1.91 17.83 31.59
C ARG A 520 1.75 18.28 33.03
N VAL A 521 0.87 17.60 33.77
CA VAL A 521 0.97 17.16 35.18
C VAL A 521 -0.43 17.01 35.80
N CYS A 522 -0.66 15.82 36.38
CA CYS A 522 -1.73 15.37 37.30
C CYS A 522 -3.16 15.13 36.75
N SER A 523 -3.58 13.86 36.62
CA SER A 523 -4.33 13.15 37.68
C SER A 523 -4.83 11.74 37.28
N SER A 524 -4.54 10.77 38.14
CA SER A 524 -5.28 9.57 38.56
C SER A 524 -6.20 8.76 37.61
N LYS A 525 -5.88 7.46 37.53
CA LYS A 525 -6.74 6.27 37.37
C LYS A 525 -8.27 6.48 37.47
N LEU A 526 -8.94 6.50 36.31
CA LEU A 526 -10.17 5.76 35.95
C LEU A 526 -10.32 5.95 34.43
N GLY A 527 -10.89 4.97 33.71
CA GLY A 527 -10.99 4.99 32.24
C GLY A 527 -11.47 6.35 31.72
N GLN A 528 -10.59 7.08 31.05
CA GLN A 528 -10.93 8.38 30.46
C GLN A 528 -11.72 8.10 29.19
N LEU A 529 -13.00 8.50 29.17
CA LEU A 529 -13.74 8.65 27.93
C LEU A 529 -12.95 9.60 27.02
N GLU A 530 -12.67 9.18 25.79
CA GLU A 530 -12.20 10.09 24.76
C GLU A 530 -13.20 11.27 24.65
N PRO A 531 -12.74 12.52 24.55
CA PRO A 531 -13.64 13.68 24.53
C PRO A 531 -14.59 13.60 23.33
N GLY A 532 -15.85 13.23 23.59
CA GLY A 532 -16.93 13.14 22.60
C GLY A 532 -17.53 11.76 22.36
N GLU A 533 -17.05 10.70 23.03
CA GLU A 533 -17.62 9.34 22.87
C GLU A 533 -18.83 9.12 23.80
N SER A 534 -19.93 8.58 23.26
CA SER A 534 -21.13 8.28 24.05
C SER A 534 -20.97 7.00 24.88
N VAL A 535 -21.70 6.91 26.00
CA VAL A 535 -21.71 5.69 26.85
C VAL A 535 -22.17 4.47 26.04
N LEU A 536 -23.10 4.66 25.10
CA LEU A 536 -23.61 3.62 24.22
C LEU A 536 -22.54 3.12 23.25
N GLU A 537 -21.73 4.01 22.67
CA GLU A 537 -20.59 3.65 21.82
C GLU A 537 -19.55 2.82 22.57
N THR A 538 -19.28 3.18 23.84
CA THR A 538 -18.35 2.42 24.69
C THR A 538 -18.88 1.02 24.98
N ARG A 539 -20.16 0.91 25.41
CA ARG A 539 -20.81 -0.38 25.68
C ARG A 539 -20.86 -1.25 24.43
N ARG A 540 -21.13 -0.64 23.28
CA ARG A 540 -21.13 -1.30 21.97
C ARG A 540 -19.75 -1.88 21.65
N ARG A 541 -18.69 -1.08 21.80
CA ARG A 541 -17.31 -1.52 21.59
C ARG A 541 -16.93 -2.69 22.50
N GLU A 542 -17.29 -2.64 23.79
CA GLU A 542 -17.02 -3.74 24.73
C GLU A 542 -17.71 -5.04 24.31
N LEU A 543 -18.95 -4.97 23.83
CA LEU A 543 -19.68 -6.13 23.30
C LEU A 543 -18.99 -6.70 22.06
N VAL A 544 -18.63 -5.84 21.09
CA VAL A 544 -17.92 -6.26 19.88
C VAL A 544 -16.58 -6.89 20.22
N GLN A 545 -15.81 -6.28 21.11
CA GLN A 545 -14.53 -6.81 21.56
C GLN A 545 -14.69 -8.17 22.25
N ALA A 546 -15.72 -8.35 23.09
CA ALA A 546 -16.00 -9.62 23.75
C ALA A 546 -16.36 -10.74 22.76
N VAL A 547 -17.17 -10.43 21.74
CA VAL A 547 -17.56 -11.37 20.67
C VAL A 547 -16.37 -11.71 19.79
N LEU A 548 -15.60 -10.71 19.35
CA LEU A 548 -14.41 -10.89 18.52
C LEU A 548 -13.35 -11.74 19.23
N ARG A 549 -13.03 -11.41 20.49
CA ARG A 549 -12.11 -12.19 21.32
C ARG A 549 -12.52 -13.66 21.38
N SER A 550 -13.81 -13.91 21.57
CA SER A 550 -14.37 -15.25 21.66
C SER A 550 -14.25 -16.01 20.34
N HIS A 551 -14.59 -15.35 19.24
CA HIS A 551 -14.43 -15.90 17.90
C HIS A 551 -12.97 -16.29 17.62
N ILE A 552 -12.01 -15.38 17.84
CA ILE A 552 -10.58 -15.64 17.60
C ILE A 552 -10.08 -16.82 18.44
N GLN A 553 -10.42 -16.85 19.72
CA GLN A 553 -9.99 -17.92 20.62
C GLN A 553 -10.53 -19.28 20.17
N GLU A 554 -11.80 -19.35 19.75
CA GLU A 554 -12.43 -20.61 19.32
C GLU A 554 -11.91 -21.11 17.98
N VAL A 555 -11.70 -20.19 17.02
CA VAL A 555 -11.13 -20.51 15.71
C VAL A 555 -9.70 -21.03 15.87
N LEU A 556 -8.83 -20.31 16.57
CA LEU A 556 -7.44 -20.72 16.78
C LEU A 556 -7.32 -21.96 17.68
N SER A 557 -8.19 -22.12 18.68
CA SER A 557 -8.24 -23.36 19.46
C SER A 557 -8.65 -24.53 18.57
N GLY A 558 -9.69 -24.37 17.74
CA GLY A 558 -10.19 -25.40 16.83
C GLY A 558 -9.12 -25.93 15.87
N PHE A 559 -8.21 -25.06 15.40
CA PHE A 559 -7.08 -25.45 14.54
C PHE A 559 -6.01 -26.28 15.24
N ASN A 560 -5.85 -26.10 16.55
CA ASN A 560 -4.72 -26.62 17.31
C ASN A 560 -5.12 -27.67 18.36
N THR A 561 -6.41 -27.96 18.53
CA THR A 561 -6.88 -29.14 19.25
C THR A 561 -6.40 -30.40 18.52
N LYS A 562 -5.49 -31.15 19.14
CA LYS A 562 -5.14 -32.50 18.71
C LYS A 562 -6.40 -33.36 18.80
N ALA A 563 -6.68 -34.18 17.78
CA ALA A 563 -7.56 -35.32 17.96
C ALA A 563 -7.02 -36.08 19.18
N GLU A 564 -7.83 -36.28 20.21
CA GLU A 564 -7.37 -36.92 21.44
C GLU A 564 -6.67 -38.24 21.11
N GLU A 565 -5.41 -38.36 21.52
CA GLU A 565 -4.76 -39.67 21.59
C GLU A 565 -5.58 -40.48 22.58
N VAL A 566 -6.35 -41.43 22.05
CA VAL A 566 -7.02 -42.45 22.84
C VAL A 566 -5.96 -43.13 23.69
N VAL A 567 -6.01 -42.90 25.00
CA VAL A 567 -5.37 -43.80 25.95
C VAL A 567 -6.08 -45.14 25.75
N VAL A 568 -5.42 -46.04 25.04
CA VAL A 568 -5.89 -47.41 24.85
C VAL A 568 -5.85 -48.06 26.22
N ASP A 569 -7.00 -48.13 26.88
CA ASP A 569 -7.19 -49.10 27.93
C ASP A 569 -7.33 -50.48 27.27
N VAL A 570 -6.46 -51.38 27.72
CA VAL A 570 -6.30 -52.72 27.18
C VAL A 570 -7.49 -53.56 27.63
N GLU A 571 -8.46 -53.76 26.73
CA GLU A 571 -9.19 -55.02 26.47
C GLU A 571 -10.59 -54.77 25.87
N GLY A 572 -10.82 -55.30 24.65
CA GLY A 572 -12.17 -55.63 24.17
C GLY A 572 -12.83 -54.67 23.17
N ALA A 573 -12.65 -54.98 21.88
CA ALA A 573 -13.62 -54.81 20.78
C ALA A 573 -14.55 -53.56 20.74
N ASN A 574 -14.10 -52.50 20.07
CA ASN A 574 -14.79 -51.79 18.97
C ASN A 574 -14.01 -50.50 18.66
N THR A 575 -13.25 -50.49 17.57
CA THR A 575 -12.65 -49.25 17.06
C THR A 575 -13.74 -48.39 16.42
N LEU A 576 -14.47 -47.60 17.21
CA LEU A 576 -15.15 -46.43 16.68
C LEU A 576 -14.06 -45.46 16.21
N ALA A 577 -13.94 -45.27 14.90
CA ALA A 577 -13.12 -44.22 14.32
C ALA A 577 -13.62 -42.87 14.89
N SER A 578 -12.79 -42.20 15.69
CA SER A 578 -13.11 -40.87 16.21
C SER A 578 -13.38 -39.94 15.02
N SER A 579 -14.56 -39.33 14.95
CA SER A 579 -14.86 -38.34 13.93
C SER A 579 -13.84 -37.19 14.03
N PRO A 580 -13.22 -36.77 12.91
CA PRO A 580 -12.25 -35.68 12.95
C PRO A 580 -12.93 -34.41 13.48
N SER A 581 -12.17 -33.57 14.20
CA SER A 581 -12.69 -32.27 14.65
C SER A 581 -13.27 -31.52 13.43
N LYS A 582 -14.37 -30.78 13.61
CA LYS A 582 -15.06 -30.10 12.49
C LYS A 582 -14.14 -29.16 11.68
N PHE A 583 -13.09 -28.63 12.31
CA PHE A 583 -12.06 -27.83 11.64
C PHE A 583 -11.06 -28.67 10.84
N ALA A 584 -10.72 -29.89 11.28
CA ALA A 584 -9.89 -30.82 10.50
C ALA A 584 -10.61 -31.31 9.24
N ALA A 585 -11.95 -31.39 9.27
CA ALA A 585 -12.76 -31.72 8.09
C ALA A 585 -12.66 -30.68 6.95
N ILE A 586 -12.24 -29.44 7.24
CA ILE A 586 -12.04 -28.39 6.22
C ILE A 586 -10.85 -28.74 5.30
N ASP A 587 -9.80 -29.36 5.85
CA ASP A 587 -8.60 -29.69 5.06
C ASP A 587 -8.78 -30.91 4.19
N ALA A 588 -9.60 -31.85 4.65
CA ALA A 588 -9.93 -33.08 3.94
C ALA A 588 -10.84 -32.83 2.73
N GLU A 589 -11.46 -31.65 2.64
CA GLU A 589 -12.43 -31.30 1.62
C GLU A 589 -11.78 -30.68 0.36
N THR A 590 -12.45 -30.79 -0.79
CA THR A 590 -11.99 -30.16 -2.04
C THR A 590 -11.94 -28.63 -1.91
N PRO A 591 -10.99 -27.93 -2.59
CA PRO A 591 -10.85 -26.46 -2.52
C PRO A 591 -12.14 -25.67 -2.76
N GLU A 592 -13.06 -26.26 -3.53
CA GLU A 592 -14.34 -25.67 -3.90
C GLU A 592 -15.39 -25.68 -2.80
N LYS A 593 -15.29 -26.65 -1.88
CA LYS A 593 -16.23 -26.88 -0.77
C LYS A 593 -15.65 -26.48 0.58
N LYS A 594 -14.38 -26.05 0.63
CA LYS A 594 -13.73 -25.58 1.86
C LYS A 594 -14.46 -24.39 2.48
N GLN A 595 -15.06 -23.52 1.66
CA GLN A 595 -15.81 -22.35 2.11
C GLN A 595 -17.11 -22.76 2.80
N ASP A 596 -17.81 -23.74 2.24
CA ASP A 596 -19.04 -24.30 2.83
C ASP A 596 -18.75 -24.94 4.18
N LYS A 597 -17.68 -25.75 4.26
CA LYS A 597 -17.26 -26.41 5.51
C LYS A 597 -16.77 -25.41 6.55
N LEU A 598 -16.09 -24.35 6.12
CA LEU A 598 -15.68 -23.27 7.02
C LEU A 598 -16.90 -22.58 7.64
N MET A 599 -17.87 -22.16 6.82
CA MET A 599 -19.08 -21.50 7.32
C MET A 599 -19.93 -22.45 8.17
N GLU A 600 -20.03 -23.72 7.79
CA GLU A 600 -20.66 -24.75 8.62
C GLU A 600 -20.00 -24.86 10.01
N ALA A 601 -18.67 -24.91 10.07
CA ALA A 601 -17.93 -24.94 11.33
C ALA A 601 -18.14 -23.66 12.15
N TYR A 602 -18.16 -22.49 11.51
CA TYR A 602 -18.35 -21.20 12.16
C TYR A 602 -19.73 -21.11 12.83
N PHE A 603 -20.81 -21.42 12.11
CA PHE A 603 -22.16 -21.38 12.67
C PHE A 603 -22.41 -22.51 13.70
N LYS A 604 -21.93 -23.74 13.44
CA LYS A 604 -22.20 -24.87 14.35
C LYS A 604 -21.32 -24.90 15.60
N VAL A 605 -20.10 -24.37 15.55
CA VAL A 605 -19.14 -24.43 16.67
C VAL A 605 -18.94 -23.06 17.30
N VAL A 606 -18.53 -22.06 16.51
CA VAL A 606 -18.11 -20.76 17.02
C VAL A 606 -19.31 -19.97 17.52
N LEU A 607 -20.35 -19.80 16.71
CA LEU A 607 -21.55 -19.06 17.09
C LEU A 607 -22.26 -19.69 18.30
N ARG A 608 -22.41 -21.02 18.34
CA ARG A 608 -23.02 -21.72 19.50
C ARG A 608 -22.29 -21.44 20.80
N LYS A 609 -20.94 -21.40 20.78
CA LYS A 609 -20.15 -21.07 21.97
C LYS A 609 -20.30 -19.60 22.38
N ILE A 610 -20.40 -18.69 21.42
CA ILE A 610 -20.64 -17.27 21.67
C ILE A 610 -22.02 -17.06 22.33
N GLN A 611 -23.06 -17.73 21.83
CA GLN A 611 -24.40 -17.72 22.43
C GLN A 611 -24.37 -18.25 23.88
N LYS A 612 -23.67 -19.36 24.15
CA LYS A 612 -23.52 -19.93 25.50
C LYS A 612 -22.80 -18.97 26.48
N MET A 613 -21.92 -18.11 25.98
CA MET A 613 -21.25 -17.10 26.83
C MET A 613 -22.19 -16.01 27.34
N VAL A 614 -23.25 -15.69 26.59
CA VAL A 614 -24.26 -14.70 27.01
C VAL A 614 -25.17 -15.26 28.11
N LEU A 615 -25.56 -16.54 28.02
CA LEU A 615 -26.35 -17.19 29.07
C LEU A 615 -25.63 -17.18 30.43
N LYS A 616 -24.30 -17.38 30.44
CA LYS A 616 -23.50 -17.36 31.68
C LYS A 616 -23.24 -15.96 32.26
N ARG A 617 -23.57 -14.88 31.54
CA ARG A 617 -23.35 -13.49 31.96
C ARG A 617 -24.64 -12.73 32.31
N GLN A 618 -25.81 -13.37 32.35
CA GLN A 618 -27.00 -12.74 32.92
C GLN A 618 -26.82 -12.56 34.45
N PRO A 619 -27.06 -11.34 35.00
CA PRO A 619 -26.66 -10.99 36.36
C PRO A 619 -27.76 -11.30 37.37
N ASN A 620 -27.53 -12.28 38.22
CA ASN A 620 -28.09 -12.30 39.58
C ASN A 620 -27.03 -11.86 40.61
N ALA A 621 -26.16 -10.91 40.26
CA ALA A 621 -25.27 -10.28 41.23
C ALA A 621 -25.00 -8.81 40.85
N PRO A 622 -25.26 -7.85 41.75
CA PRO A 622 -24.98 -6.44 41.50
C PRO A 622 -23.47 -6.19 41.41
N SER A 623 -23.12 -5.28 40.51
CA SER A 623 -21.78 -4.82 40.22
C SER A 623 -21.16 -4.07 41.41
N GLY A 624 -20.11 -4.65 41.98
CA GLY A 624 -19.27 -3.97 42.97
C GLY A 624 -17.91 -4.64 43.09
N PHE A 625 -16.87 -3.91 42.68
CA PHE A 625 -15.49 -4.00 43.18
C PHE A 625 -14.91 -5.39 43.51
N ALA A 626 -13.94 -5.85 42.71
CA ALA A 626 -12.72 -6.44 43.28
C ALA A 626 -11.61 -6.54 42.22
N LEU A 627 -10.68 -5.58 42.27
CA LEU A 627 -9.32 -5.75 41.75
C LEU A 627 -8.40 -5.59 42.96
N ARG A 628 -7.87 -6.70 43.49
CA ARG A 628 -6.54 -6.82 44.14
C ARG A 628 -6.27 -8.19 44.76
N SER A 629 -5.17 -8.78 44.28
CA SER A 629 -4.05 -9.32 45.07
C SER A 629 -4.07 -10.76 45.62
N ALA A 630 -2.98 -11.43 45.24
CA ALA A 630 -2.15 -12.38 45.99
C ALA A 630 -2.53 -13.87 46.04
N ARG A 631 -1.62 -14.66 45.44
CA ARG A 631 -1.00 -15.89 45.94
C ARG A 631 -1.68 -16.53 47.16
N ARG A 632 -2.18 -17.76 46.96
CA ARG A 632 -1.96 -18.88 47.88
C ARG A 632 -2.10 -20.19 47.13
N THR A 633 -1.02 -20.96 47.16
CA THR A 633 -0.98 -22.41 46.98
C THR A 633 -1.93 -23.07 47.99
N GLY A 634 -2.71 -24.05 47.54
CA GLY A 634 -3.58 -24.83 48.41
C GLY A 634 -4.28 -25.93 47.60
N LEU A 635 -3.72 -27.12 47.68
CA LEU A 635 -4.28 -28.40 47.29
C LEU A 635 -5.72 -28.54 47.84
N SER A 636 -6.71 -28.85 46.99
CA SER A 636 -7.95 -29.46 47.46
C SER A 636 -8.55 -30.38 46.40
N THR A 637 -8.70 -31.62 46.83
CA THR A 637 -9.24 -32.82 46.23
C THR A 637 -10.63 -32.68 45.61
N ARG A 638 -10.82 -33.46 44.54
CA ARG A 638 -12.07 -33.93 43.93
C ARG A 638 -13.26 -34.02 44.90
N THR A 639 -14.39 -33.49 44.43
CA THR A 639 -15.68 -34.20 44.53
C THR A 639 -16.40 -34.04 43.19
N ALA A 640 -16.52 -35.14 42.45
CA ALA A 640 -17.35 -35.21 41.27
C ALA A 640 -18.82 -35.28 41.71
N MET A 641 -19.63 -34.31 41.31
CA MET A 641 -21.07 -34.48 41.22
C MET A 641 -21.39 -34.73 39.75
N THR A 642 -21.79 -35.96 39.48
CA THR A 642 -22.45 -36.40 38.27
C THR A 642 -23.78 -35.65 38.15
N VAL A 643 -23.86 -34.73 37.19
CA VAL A 643 -25.14 -34.28 36.65
C VAL A 643 -25.33 -35.11 35.39
N GLU A 644 -26.35 -35.96 35.41
CA GLU A 644 -26.82 -36.71 34.26
C GLU A 644 -27.34 -35.72 33.22
N ASP A 645 -26.54 -35.41 32.19
CA ASP A 645 -27.00 -34.73 30.98
C ASP A 645 -27.77 -35.76 30.14
N SER A 646 -29.08 -35.85 30.37
CA SER A 646 -30.01 -36.51 29.45
C SER A 646 -30.58 -35.48 28.47
N ASP A 647 -29.74 -34.98 27.58
CA ASP A 647 -30.20 -34.29 26.37
C ASP A 647 -29.87 -35.20 25.19
N ALA A 648 -30.91 -35.87 24.72
CA ALA A 648 -30.90 -36.66 23.50
C ALA A 648 -30.42 -35.78 22.34
N ASP A 649 -29.22 -36.08 21.83
CA ASP A 649 -28.88 -35.81 20.43
C ASP A 649 -29.93 -36.54 19.60
N SER A 650 -30.98 -35.83 19.20
CA SER A 650 -31.80 -36.26 18.07
C SER A 650 -30.88 -36.15 16.86
N ASP A 651 -30.34 -37.28 16.44
CA ASP A 651 -29.81 -37.48 15.10
C ASP A 651 -30.78 -36.82 14.12
N ASP A 652 -30.35 -35.71 13.50
CA ASP A 652 -31.04 -35.09 12.38
C ASP A 652 -31.19 -36.19 11.32
N GLU A 653 -32.41 -36.71 11.22
CA GLU A 653 -32.87 -37.70 10.27
C GLU A 653 -32.34 -37.34 8.87
N MET A 654 -31.77 -38.32 8.17
CA MET A 654 -31.22 -38.19 6.80
C MET A 654 -32.31 -37.77 5.79
N GLY A 655 -32.70 -36.51 5.80
CA GLY A 655 -33.28 -35.81 4.66
C GLY A 655 -32.18 -35.38 3.70
N ALA A 656 -32.47 -35.41 2.39
CA ALA A 656 -31.57 -34.94 1.35
C ALA A 656 -30.97 -33.56 1.69
N PRO A 657 -29.73 -33.24 1.23
CA PRO A 657 -29.15 -31.93 1.47
C PRO A 657 -30.11 -30.86 0.95
N LYS A 658 -30.72 -30.07 1.84
CA LYS A 658 -31.49 -28.90 1.42
C LYS A 658 -30.55 -27.98 0.68
N GLU A 659 -30.81 -27.75 -0.61
CA GLU A 659 -30.09 -26.77 -1.39
C GLU A 659 -30.52 -25.36 -0.96
N LEU A 660 -29.72 -24.34 -1.29
CA LEU A 660 -30.06 -22.94 -0.96
C LEU A 660 -31.43 -22.50 -1.53
N LYS A 661 -31.87 -23.15 -2.61
CA LYS A 661 -33.18 -22.94 -3.26
C LYS A 661 -34.36 -23.49 -2.45
N ASP A 662 -34.10 -24.40 -1.51
CA ASP A 662 -35.11 -25.03 -0.66
C ASP A 662 -35.33 -24.29 0.67
N LEU A 663 -34.60 -23.19 0.88
CA LEU A 663 -34.72 -22.33 2.07
C LEU A 663 -35.38 -21.01 1.68
N ASP A 664 -36.54 -20.74 2.28
CA ASP A 664 -37.25 -19.48 2.09
C ASP A 664 -36.34 -18.28 2.45
N PRO A 665 -36.44 -17.17 1.70
CA PRO A 665 -35.80 -15.91 2.08
C PRO A 665 -36.20 -15.51 3.50
N ILE A 666 -35.34 -14.75 4.16
CA ILE A 666 -35.67 -14.18 5.48
C ILE A 666 -36.73 -13.10 5.26
N ASP A 667 -37.91 -13.24 5.89
CA ASP A 667 -39.01 -12.28 5.79
C ASP A 667 -38.55 -10.87 6.21
N ASP A 668 -38.48 -9.97 5.22
CA ASP A 668 -38.35 -8.53 5.41
C ASP A 668 -39.73 -7.90 5.12
N ASP A 669 -40.31 -7.26 6.12
CA ASP A 669 -41.57 -6.53 6.04
C ASP A 669 -41.46 -5.25 5.19
N GLY A 670 -40.26 -4.92 4.71
CA GLY A 670 -40.01 -3.78 3.84
C GLY A 670 -40.09 -2.44 4.59
N GLU A 671 -40.16 -2.48 5.92
CA GLU A 671 -40.15 -1.29 6.76
C GLU A 671 -38.81 -0.56 6.60
N LYS A 672 -38.85 0.77 6.57
CA LYS A 672 -37.63 1.58 6.63
C LYS A 672 -37.03 1.47 8.02
N ILE A 673 -36.15 0.50 8.20
CA ILE A 673 -35.45 0.30 9.47
C ILE A 673 -34.30 1.31 9.60
N ASP A 674 -34.39 2.25 10.55
CA ASP A 674 -33.27 3.13 10.92
C ASP A 674 -32.28 2.35 11.81
N VAL A 675 -31.01 2.29 11.37
CA VAL A 675 -29.92 1.57 12.04
C VAL A 675 -29.70 2.07 13.47
N LEU A 676 -29.94 3.36 13.72
CA LEU A 676 -29.72 3.93 15.05
C LEU A 676 -30.82 3.56 16.05
N ASP A 677 -32.07 3.40 15.59
CA ASP A 677 -33.19 3.00 16.45
C ASP A 677 -33.09 1.53 16.88
N MET A 678 -32.50 0.67 16.03
CA MET A 678 -32.18 -0.74 16.34
C MET A 678 -31.08 -0.92 17.39
N ASN A 679 -30.19 0.06 17.52
CA ASN A 679 -28.91 -0.13 18.17
C ASN A 679 -28.99 -0.26 19.71
N LEU A 680 -30.17 -0.20 20.33
CA LEU A 680 -30.37 -0.42 21.76
C LEU A 680 -30.54 -1.91 22.14
N GLU A 681 -30.98 -2.77 21.22
CA GLU A 681 -31.39 -4.17 21.50
C GLU A 681 -30.54 -5.25 20.79
N VAL A 682 -29.30 -4.94 20.45
CA VAL A 682 -28.47 -5.85 19.65
C VAL A 682 -27.84 -6.95 20.51
N THR A 683 -27.95 -8.19 20.06
CA THR A 683 -27.44 -9.39 20.74
C THR A 683 -26.00 -9.72 20.34
N SER A 684 -25.37 -10.68 21.02
CA SER A 684 -24.05 -11.20 20.61
C SER A 684 -24.07 -11.94 19.28
N GLU A 685 -25.21 -12.55 18.94
CA GLU A 685 -25.42 -13.24 17.67
C GLU A 685 -25.46 -12.23 16.54
N ASP A 686 -26.21 -11.15 16.70
CA ASP A 686 -26.26 -10.05 15.74
C ASP A 686 -24.86 -9.49 15.47
N ILE A 687 -24.10 -9.18 16.54
CA ILE A 687 -22.72 -8.69 16.42
C ILE A 687 -21.83 -9.69 15.69
N TRP A 688 -21.94 -10.99 16.00
CA TRP A 688 -21.11 -11.99 15.35
C TRP A 688 -21.45 -12.13 13.86
N CYS A 689 -22.73 -12.21 13.51
CA CYS A 689 -23.21 -12.23 12.14
C CYS A 689 -22.74 -10.98 11.37
N THR A 690 -22.87 -9.79 11.98
CA THR A 690 -22.35 -8.54 11.41
C THR A 690 -20.85 -8.59 11.17
N LEU A 691 -20.05 -9.07 12.12
CA LEU A 691 -18.58 -9.17 11.96
C LEU A 691 -18.19 -10.11 10.82
N VAL A 692 -18.81 -11.29 10.73
CA VAL A 692 -18.51 -12.27 9.67
C VAL A 692 -18.95 -11.76 8.30
N PHE A 693 -20.16 -11.21 8.19
CA PHE A 693 -20.65 -10.61 6.96
C PHE A 693 -19.76 -9.45 6.49
N ARG A 694 -19.44 -8.54 7.42
CA ARG A 694 -18.52 -7.43 7.16
C ARG A 694 -17.15 -7.91 6.70
N MET A 695 -16.58 -8.94 7.33
CA MET A 695 -15.31 -9.53 6.91
C MET A 695 -15.36 -9.99 5.45
N ILE A 696 -16.41 -10.72 5.07
CA ILE A 696 -16.58 -11.19 3.69
C ILE A 696 -16.68 -10.00 2.73
N CYS A 697 -17.55 -9.03 3.02
CA CYS A 697 -17.70 -7.83 2.18
C CYS A 697 -16.41 -7.02 2.07
N TRP A 698 -15.66 -6.87 3.17
CA TRP A 698 -14.42 -6.09 3.20
C TRP A 698 -13.31 -6.76 2.38
N LEU A 699 -13.16 -8.08 2.50
CA LEU A 699 -12.21 -8.87 1.72
C LEU A 699 -12.62 -8.99 0.25
N MET A 700 -13.92 -8.92 -0.07
CA MET A 700 -14.39 -8.82 -1.45
C MET A 700 -14.13 -7.43 -2.03
N LEU A 701 -14.33 -6.37 -1.25
CA LEU A 701 -14.15 -5.00 -1.71
C LEU A 701 -12.67 -4.65 -1.93
N HIS A 702 -11.78 -5.06 -1.02
CA HIS A 702 -10.36 -4.75 -1.10
C HIS A 702 -9.54 -5.93 -1.63
N ASP A 703 -8.50 -5.65 -2.42
CA ASP A 703 -7.63 -6.66 -3.00
C ASP A 703 -6.16 -6.40 -2.64
N PHE A 704 -5.36 -7.46 -2.59
CA PHE A 704 -3.93 -7.42 -2.24
C PHE A 704 -3.10 -8.17 -3.27
N HIS A 705 -1.87 -7.70 -3.52
CA HIS A 705 -0.98 -8.43 -4.42
C HIS A 705 -0.40 -9.66 -3.72
N LYS A 706 -0.49 -10.84 -4.34
CA LYS A 706 -0.03 -12.11 -3.75
C LYS A 706 1.45 -12.13 -3.30
N ARG A 707 2.28 -11.31 -3.94
CA ARG A 707 3.72 -11.16 -3.60
C ARG A 707 3.99 -10.03 -2.62
N ASP A 708 2.98 -9.23 -2.30
CA ASP A 708 3.07 -8.21 -1.27
C ASP A 708 2.78 -8.83 0.08
N PHE A 709 3.75 -8.79 0.99
CA PHE A 709 3.62 -9.21 2.38
C PHE A 709 4.81 -8.64 3.17
N GLN A 710 4.64 -8.49 4.48
CA GLN A 710 5.66 -7.94 5.36
C GLN A 710 6.76 -9.00 5.62
N GLN A 711 7.86 -8.91 4.86
CA GLN A 711 9.00 -9.83 5.04
C GLN A 711 9.81 -9.54 6.31
N ALA A 712 9.89 -8.26 6.67
CA ALA A 712 10.57 -7.76 7.87
C ALA A 712 9.70 -6.66 8.47
N SER A 713 9.75 -6.50 9.79
CA SER A 713 9.07 -5.37 10.43
C SER A 713 9.71 -4.07 9.97
N LYS A 714 8.87 -3.18 9.45
CA LYS A 714 9.24 -1.81 9.02
C LYS A 714 8.62 -0.77 9.93
N SER A 715 7.97 -1.16 11.02
CA SER A 715 7.17 -0.28 11.87
C SER A 715 7.96 0.93 12.39
N GLU A 716 9.25 0.75 12.70
CA GLU A 716 10.16 1.82 13.11
C GLU A 716 10.44 2.88 12.03
N LEU A 717 10.23 2.55 10.75
CA LEU A 717 10.41 3.47 9.63
C LEU A 717 9.16 4.29 9.33
N PHE A 718 8.03 3.97 9.96
CA PHE A 718 6.82 4.76 9.83
C PHE A 718 7.07 6.18 10.33
N GLY A 719 6.73 7.17 9.50
CA GLY A 719 7.01 8.59 9.79
C GLY A 719 8.50 8.97 9.82
N SER A 720 9.42 8.05 9.49
CA SER A 720 10.86 8.33 9.52
C SER A 720 11.24 9.39 8.49
N ARG A 721 11.78 10.50 9.00
CA ARG A 721 12.29 11.63 8.20
C ARG A 721 13.75 11.49 7.83
N LEU A 722 14.35 10.32 8.07
CA LEU A 722 15.72 10.03 7.66
C LEU A 722 15.83 10.14 6.13
N PRO A 723 16.71 11.01 5.61
CA PRO A 723 16.83 11.23 4.17
C PRO A 723 17.40 10.00 3.48
N VAL A 724 16.84 9.69 2.32
CA VAL A 724 17.37 8.72 1.37
C VAL A 724 17.40 9.35 -0.02
N TYR A 725 18.26 8.84 -0.88
CA TYR A 725 18.54 9.43 -2.18
C TYR A 725 18.11 8.49 -3.30
N ILE A 726 17.79 9.05 -4.47
CA ILE A 726 17.49 8.28 -5.67
C ILE A 726 18.44 8.75 -6.76
N ALA A 727 19.20 7.81 -7.32
CA ALA A 727 20.28 8.06 -8.29
C ALA A 727 19.80 8.71 -9.58
#